data_AF-A0A814II15-F1
#
_entry.id   AF-A0A814II15-F1
#
_cell.length_a   1.000
_cell.length_b   1.000
_cell.length_c   1.000
_cell.angle_alpha   90.00
_cell.angle_beta   90.00
_cell.angle_gamma   90.00
#
_symmetry.space_group_name_H-M   'P 1'
#
loop_
_entity.id
_entity.type
_entity.pdbx_description
1 polymer ?
#
loop_
_entity_poly.entity_id
_entity_poly.type
_entity_poly.pdbx_seq_one_letter_code
_entity_poly.pdbx_strand_id
1 'polypeptide(L)'
;MAQKGNRTPLCEQTSDISKSNNNNKTQIIDKNVHSNNSSLGNSRRRAVENFIIAWLNPDMDESNEATQKSISDLRRVVNSVKIFSNADRCIMFVSDVRDEKVFVIVSGTINPLFISLIADKSQLASIYLIGNDENELQQWTAHHPKIKGAFMKLEDLCNHLKNDVRQRENDLMSISIISSSSETNLNALDPSFMYSQLLSEILLQDVSTLQKKKDFIDFCRYSYEDNSRELKVINELEQKYPNPSLIWWYTRDCFVHSMLNKALRTQDIEVIMKMGFIIRDLHRNIEQIHQEQNRQEPLFVYRRQGMSHAEFNLIKKSKGGLLAFNSFLSTSTNPDVALSFAKDSRNSSDFTAIFFRIHIDPKMSTTPFVSVDQEHGYFKDREKEILFSMHTVCRIGETEEIENRIFQVNLTLTNDNDPQLTQLIEHIRQATQGPSGLHRMGQLMCYMSELDRAEEVYTTLSEIIPDDDRQQLSLLHHQLGYIKKQKNDLTSALSHYEKSLDIKSTYLSSDDPQLSPTHCNIACVLQDQGDLDGALEHLKYALKIDLRAPKPDQLGIATRYNNIGSVLEDQGNYEETLISYERALEIQIARLPLQNPSVATTYNNIGLLYRKMGDNTSALSFYQKTLEIFERTLPAHHPSLAVSHHNMAMVLFDLHETKKAIVHAEKALNITRHTFGHTHPNTQRRQAYFDELRRSL
;
A
#
# COMPACT_ATOMS: atom_id res chain seq x y z
N MET A 1 -29.07 7.54 -25.33
CA MET A 1 -27.68 7.16 -24.99
C MET A 1 -27.75 5.98 -24.04
N ALA A 2 -27.44 4.78 -24.52
CA ALA A 2 -27.47 3.57 -23.70
C ALA A 2 -26.43 3.70 -22.58
N GLN A 3 -26.87 3.62 -21.33
CA GLN A 3 -25.98 3.56 -20.18
C GLN A 3 -25.19 2.25 -20.27
N LYS A 4 -23.87 2.32 -20.53
CA LYS A 4 -22.93 1.26 -20.15
C LYS A 4 -23.04 1.13 -18.62
N GLY A 5 -23.94 0.27 -18.15
CA GLY A 5 -24.03 -0.06 -16.73
C GLY A 5 -22.69 -0.67 -16.35
N ASN A 6 -22.05 -0.16 -15.28
CA ASN A 6 -20.77 -0.63 -14.74
C ASN A 6 -20.70 -2.15 -14.78
N ARG A 7 -19.97 -2.70 -15.76
CA ARG A 7 -19.92 -4.14 -16.07
C ARG A 7 -18.49 -4.46 -16.40
N THR A 8 -17.91 -5.37 -15.63
CA THR A 8 -16.55 -5.85 -15.87
C THR A 8 -16.62 -7.35 -16.15
N PRO A 9 -16.16 -7.82 -17.31
CA PRO A 9 -15.79 -9.22 -17.46
C PRO A 9 -14.76 -9.57 -16.37
N LEU A 10 -14.81 -10.79 -15.87
CA LEU A 10 -13.93 -11.25 -14.80
C LEU A 10 -12.53 -11.46 -15.39
N CYS A 11 -11.66 -10.44 -15.29
CA CYS A 11 -10.23 -10.57 -15.59
C CYS A 11 -9.55 -11.41 -14.50
N GLU A 12 -8.77 -12.40 -14.91
CA GLU A 12 -8.12 -13.36 -14.02
C GLU A 12 -6.68 -12.95 -13.74
N GLN A 13 -6.28 -12.93 -12.48
CA GLN A 13 -4.95 -12.49 -12.05
C GLN A 13 -3.90 -13.63 -12.07
N THR A 14 -4.11 -14.71 -12.84
CA THR A 14 -3.46 -16.04 -12.70
C THR A 14 -3.20 -16.50 -11.25
N SER A 15 -4.02 -17.42 -10.80
CA SER A 15 -3.64 -18.60 -10.02
C SER A 15 -4.81 -19.59 -10.15
N ASP A 16 -4.64 -20.84 -9.72
CA ASP A 16 -5.70 -21.84 -9.54
C ASP A 16 -6.75 -21.38 -8.49
N ILE A 17 -7.33 -20.18 -8.66
CA ILE A 17 -8.31 -19.54 -7.78
C ILE A 17 -9.72 -19.98 -8.16
N SER A 18 -9.91 -21.27 -8.47
CA SER A 18 -11.24 -21.87 -8.39
C SER A 18 -11.62 -22.33 -6.99
N LYS A 19 -10.80 -22.05 -5.97
CA LYS A 19 -11.09 -22.52 -4.60
C LYS A 19 -11.22 -21.48 -3.51
N SER A 20 -11.02 -20.18 -3.73
CA SER A 20 -11.33 -19.22 -2.66
C SER A 20 -11.68 -17.84 -3.19
N ASN A 21 -12.91 -17.44 -2.87
CA ASN A 21 -13.37 -16.06 -2.72
C ASN A 21 -12.92 -15.08 -3.82
N ASN A 22 -13.73 -14.97 -4.89
CA ASN A 22 -13.87 -13.72 -5.65
C ASN A 22 -14.52 -12.62 -4.77
N ASN A 23 -13.84 -12.28 -3.66
CA ASN A 23 -14.07 -11.08 -2.84
C ASN A 23 -13.08 -9.98 -3.24
N ASN A 24 -12.69 -9.94 -4.51
CA ASN A 24 -11.83 -8.90 -4.99
C ASN A 24 -12.65 -7.62 -5.13
N LYS A 25 -12.18 -6.57 -4.45
CA LYS A 25 -12.54 -5.18 -4.71
C LYS A 25 -12.28 -4.89 -6.19
N THR A 26 -13.24 -5.17 -7.05
CA THR A 26 -13.36 -4.45 -8.31
C THR A 26 -13.80 -3.05 -7.92
N GLN A 27 -12.83 -2.21 -7.56
CA GLN A 27 -13.06 -0.78 -7.59
C GLN A 27 -13.42 -0.46 -9.04
N ILE A 28 -14.69 -0.09 -9.23
CA ILE A 28 -15.20 0.47 -10.47
C ILE A 28 -14.45 1.79 -10.70
N ILE A 29 -13.34 1.75 -11.42
CA ILE A 29 -12.72 2.93 -12.02
C ILE A 29 -13.22 2.98 -13.46
N ASP A 30 -14.42 3.52 -13.66
CA ASP A 30 -14.89 3.94 -14.99
C ASP A 30 -14.71 5.45 -15.11
N LYS A 31 -13.67 5.87 -15.86
CA LYS A 31 -13.40 7.26 -16.24
C LYS A 31 -13.72 7.45 -17.72
N ASN A 32 -14.74 8.25 -18.02
CA ASN A 32 -14.79 8.99 -19.29
C ASN A 32 -14.13 10.37 -19.09
N VAL A 33 -12.98 10.53 -19.73
CA VAL A 33 -12.50 11.72 -20.48
C VAL A 33 -12.20 13.01 -19.69
N HIS A 34 -10.93 13.28 -19.37
CA HIS A 34 -9.99 14.04 -20.21
C HIS A 34 -8.58 14.10 -19.60
N SER A 35 -7.60 14.03 -20.50
CA SER A 35 -6.17 14.21 -20.32
C SER A 35 -5.82 15.50 -19.58
N ASN A 36 -4.98 15.40 -18.56
CA ASN A 36 -3.86 16.31 -18.37
C ASN A 36 -2.74 15.57 -17.62
N ASN A 37 -1.58 15.54 -18.27
CA ASN A 37 -0.33 15.05 -17.73
C ASN A 37 0.05 15.77 -16.43
N SER A 38 0.85 15.07 -15.63
CA SER A 38 1.62 15.49 -14.45
C SER A 38 1.00 15.27 -13.07
N SER A 39 1.90 14.89 -12.15
CA SER A 39 1.77 14.60 -10.71
C SER A 39 1.46 13.14 -10.33
N LEU A 40 2.53 12.48 -9.85
CA LEU A 40 2.59 11.20 -9.15
C LEU A 40 1.47 11.10 -8.10
N GLY A 41 0.73 10.00 -8.14
CA GLY A 41 -0.40 9.72 -7.26
C GLY A 41 0.05 9.26 -5.87
N ASN A 42 0.15 10.22 -4.94
CA ASN A 42 0.21 9.94 -3.51
C ASN A 42 -1.20 9.80 -2.95
N SER A 43 -1.56 8.61 -2.48
CA SER A 43 -2.69 8.51 -1.54
C SER A 43 -2.55 7.30 -0.61
N ARG A 44 -1.45 7.28 0.17
CA ARG A 44 -1.29 6.64 1.49
C ARG A 44 0.14 6.86 1.98
N ARG A 45 0.60 8.12 1.99
CA ARG A 45 1.84 8.49 2.66
C ARG A 45 1.64 8.39 4.17
N ARG A 46 1.84 7.19 4.74
CA ARG A 46 1.98 7.04 6.20
C ARG A 46 3.20 7.84 6.63
N ALA A 47 2.94 8.93 7.33
CA ALA A 47 3.85 9.80 8.10
C ALA A 47 5.34 9.77 7.68
N VAL A 48 5.68 10.35 6.52
CA VAL A 48 7.04 10.84 6.27
C VAL A 48 6.94 12.24 5.70
N GLU A 49 7.42 13.23 6.45
CA GLU A 49 7.79 14.51 5.87
C GLU A 49 9.05 14.27 5.04
N ASN A 50 8.94 14.19 3.72
CA ASN A 50 10.09 14.46 2.88
C ASN A 50 10.50 15.90 3.17
N PHE A 51 11.74 16.10 3.63
CA PHE A 51 12.29 17.44 3.78
C PHE A 51 12.56 18.00 2.39
N ILE A 52 11.56 18.69 1.85
CA ILE A 52 11.78 19.62 0.75
C ILE A 52 12.24 20.92 1.39
N ILE A 53 13.52 21.22 1.25
CA ILE A 53 14.04 22.54 1.63
C ILE A 53 13.87 23.49 0.45
N ALA A 54 13.09 24.54 0.65
CA ALA A 54 13.09 25.70 -0.24
C ALA A 54 14.05 26.75 0.34
N TRP A 55 15.21 26.92 -0.27
CA TRP A 55 16.20 27.91 0.17
C TRP A 55 16.04 29.19 -0.65
N LEU A 56 15.49 30.23 -0.02
CA LEU A 56 15.41 31.57 -0.58
C LEU A 56 16.69 32.33 -0.21
N ASN A 57 17.54 32.59 -1.22
CA ASN A 57 18.71 33.43 -1.06
C ASN A 57 18.81 34.41 -2.25
N PRO A 58 18.42 35.68 -2.06
CA PRO A 58 18.37 36.67 -3.12
C PRO A 58 19.76 37.09 -3.63
N ASP A 59 20.82 36.90 -2.84
CA ASP A 59 22.19 37.32 -3.16
C ASP A 59 23.07 36.17 -3.73
N MET A 60 22.43 35.10 -4.23
CA MET A 60 23.16 33.90 -4.69
C MET A 60 23.88 34.10 -6.01
N ASP A 61 25.17 33.77 -5.99
CA ASP A 61 25.92 33.35 -7.17
C ASP A 61 26.13 31.83 -7.12
N GLU A 62 25.46 31.10 -8.02
CA GLU A 62 25.55 29.62 -8.13
C GLU A 62 26.95 29.14 -8.57
N SER A 63 27.78 30.03 -9.12
CA SER A 63 29.16 29.73 -9.50
C SER A 63 30.17 29.86 -8.36
N ASN A 64 29.75 30.39 -7.21
CA ASN A 64 30.61 30.57 -6.04
C ASN A 64 30.84 29.25 -5.29
N GLU A 65 32.12 28.91 -5.09
CA GLU A 65 32.57 27.68 -4.42
C GLU A 65 32.03 27.55 -2.98
N ALA A 66 31.92 28.66 -2.24
CA ALA A 66 31.36 28.67 -0.87
C ALA A 66 29.85 28.34 -0.86
N THR A 67 29.14 28.79 -1.88
CA THR A 67 27.71 28.51 -2.07
C THR A 67 27.48 27.06 -2.47
N GLN A 68 28.27 26.52 -3.40
CA GLN A 68 28.20 25.12 -3.80
C GLN A 68 28.52 24.18 -2.64
N LYS A 69 29.53 24.53 -1.82
CA LYS A 69 29.86 23.81 -0.59
C LYS A 69 28.69 23.82 0.41
N SER A 70 28.06 24.98 0.60
CA SER A 70 26.89 25.15 1.46
C SER A 70 25.68 24.31 1.01
N ILE A 71 25.43 24.25 -0.29
CA ILE A 71 24.37 23.42 -0.89
C ILE A 71 24.69 21.94 -0.72
N SER A 72 25.95 21.54 -0.94
CA SER A 72 26.41 20.16 -0.70
C SER A 72 26.21 19.79 0.77
N ASP A 73 26.60 20.66 1.71
CA ASP A 73 26.45 20.41 3.14
C ASP A 73 24.97 20.26 3.57
N LEU A 74 24.04 20.98 2.95
CA LEU A 74 22.59 20.78 3.17
C LEU A 74 22.06 19.50 2.52
N ARG A 75 22.48 19.19 1.29
CA ARG A 75 22.10 17.93 0.59
C ARG A 75 22.61 16.69 1.33
N ARG A 76 23.68 16.81 2.12
CA ARG A 76 24.15 15.75 3.02
C ARG A 76 23.22 15.48 4.21
N VAL A 77 22.22 16.33 4.43
CA VAL A 77 21.29 16.27 5.57
C VAL A 77 19.85 15.95 5.14
N VAL A 78 19.42 16.44 3.99
CA VAL A 78 18.01 16.34 3.54
C VAL A 78 17.87 15.75 2.15
N ASN A 79 16.71 15.11 1.91
CA ASN A 79 16.42 14.39 0.67
C ASN A 79 16.29 15.30 -0.57
N SER A 80 15.83 16.55 -0.40
CA SER A 80 15.62 17.46 -1.52
C SER A 80 15.88 18.91 -1.11
N VAL A 81 16.73 19.59 -1.88
CA VAL A 81 16.97 21.03 -1.73
C VAL A 81 16.63 21.71 -3.05
N LYS A 82 15.62 22.58 -3.02
CA LYS A 82 15.24 23.49 -4.11
C LYS A 82 15.65 24.90 -3.72
N ILE A 83 16.37 25.56 -4.62
CA ILE A 83 16.92 26.89 -4.38
C ILE A 83 16.14 27.88 -5.21
N PHE A 84 15.82 29.02 -4.60
CA PHE A 84 15.08 30.10 -5.22
C PHE A 84 15.84 31.40 -5.00
N SER A 85 16.14 32.10 -6.08
CA SER A 85 16.60 33.50 -6.04
C SER A 85 15.43 34.49 -5.98
N ASN A 86 14.20 34.00 -6.22
CA ASN A 86 13.00 34.82 -6.28
C ASN A 86 11.92 34.29 -5.31
N ALA A 87 11.41 35.20 -4.49
CA ALA A 87 10.42 34.93 -3.45
C ALA A 87 9.09 34.38 -3.99
N ASP A 88 8.58 34.92 -5.10
CA ASP A 88 7.31 34.50 -5.69
C ASP A 88 7.38 33.05 -6.20
N ARG A 89 8.50 32.68 -6.83
CA ARG A 89 8.73 31.30 -7.27
C ARG A 89 8.81 30.33 -6.10
N CYS A 90 9.41 30.74 -4.98
CA CYS A 90 9.45 29.96 -3.76
C CYS A 90 8.03 29.75 -3.19
N ILE A 91 7.22 30.82 -3.11
CA ILE A 91 5.83 30.73 -2.63
C ILE A 91 4.97 29.85 -3.53
N MET A 92 5.09 29.99 -4.86
CA MET A 92 4.39 29.13 -5.81
C MET A 92 4.75 27.67 -5.60
N PHE A 93 6.05 27.37 -5.53
CA PHE A 93 6.52 26.01 -5.28
C PHE A 93 5.96 25.44 -3.97
N VAL A 94 6.04 26.18 -2.86
CA VAL A 94 5.48 25.75 -1.57
C VAL A 94 3.96 25.52 -1.66
N SER A 95 3.26 26.30 -2.49
CA SER A 95 1.81 26.14 -2.69
C SER A 95 1.46 24.95 -3.59
N ASP A 96 2.34 24.60 -4.53
CA ASP A 96 2.11 23.56 -5.55
C ASP A 96 2.54 22.16 -5.08
N VAL A 97 3.39 22.08 -4.06
CA VAL A 97 3.78 20.80 -3.44
C VAL A 97 2.55 20.12 -2.85
N ARG A 98 2.19 18.95 -3.40
CA ARG A 98 1.06 18.13 -2.94
C ARG A 98 1.54 17.05 -1.97
N ASP A 99 0.80 16.89 -0.88
CA ASP A 99 0.98 15.79 0.09
C ASP A 99 2.36 15.72 0.75
N GLU A 100 3.07 16.84 0.80
CA GLU A 100 4.42 16.98 1.33
C GLU A 100 4.54 18.26 2.15
N LYS A 101 5.40 18.24 3.18
CA LYS A 101 5.68 19.40 4.01
C LYS A 101 6.99 20.04 3.57
N VAL A 102 6.97 21.36 3.40
CA VAL A 102 8.13 22.14 2.95
C VAL A 102 8.73 22.87 4.14
N PHE A 103 10.05 22.80 4.25
CA PHE A 103 10.85 23.60 5.17
C PHE A 103 11.48 24.73 4.37
N VAL A 104 11.37 25.96 4.86
CA VAL A 104 11.89 27.12 4.12
C VAL A 104 13.09 27.66 4.86
N ILE A 105 14.23 27.75 4.19
CA ILE A 105 15.39 28.49 4.68
C ILE A 105 15.37 29.86 4.03
N VAL A 106 15.34 30.92 4.83
CA VAL A 106 15.50 32.30 4.34
C VAL A 106 16.87 32.77 4.78
N SER A 107 17.70 33.20 3.82
CA SER A 107 19.01 33.77 4.11
C SER A 107 19.16 35.19 3.57
N GLY A 108 19.95 36.01 4.25
CA GLY A 108 20.16 37.41 3.89
C GLY A 108 19.10 38.32 4.49
N THR A 109 18.73 39.39 3.80
CA THR A 109 17.76 40.37 4.31
C THR A 109 16.36 39.77 4.37
N ILE A 110 15.80 39.64 5.58
CA ILE A 110 14.51 38.98 5.80
C ILE A 110 13.39 39.93 5.37
N ASN A 111 12.58 39.54 4.38
CA ASN A 111 11.44 40.32 3.93
C ASN A 111 10.17 39.99 4.75
N PRO A 112 9.59 40.94 5.51
CA PRO A 112 8.38 40.74 6.30
C PRO A 112 7.18 40.25 5.48
N LEU A 113 7.00 40.77 4.27
CA LEU A 113 5.90 40.41 3.39
C LEU A 113 5.99 38.94 2.99
N PHE A 114 7.20 38.44 2.69
CA PHE A 114 7.41 37.03 2.34
C PHE A 114 7.00 36.11 3.49
N ILE A 115 7.47 36.40 4.72
CA ILE A 115 7.14 35.59 5.91
C ILE A 115 5.64 35.56 6.13
N SER A 116 4.94 36.70 6.01
CA SER A 116 3.49 36.75 6.16
C SER A 116 2.73 35.93 5.11
N LEU A 117 3.16 35.97 3.84
CA LEU A 117 2.51 35.27 2.73
C LEU A 117 2.70 33.75 2.78
N ILE A 118 3.84 33.29 3.29
CA ILE A 118 4.16 31.86 3.36
C ILE A 118 3.70 31.22 4.68
N ALA A 119 3.63 32.00 5.76
CA ALA A 119 3.25 31.51 7.09
C ALA A 119 1.89 30.80 7.11
N ASP A 120 0.90 31.28 6.34
CA ASP A 120 -0.45 30.72 6.33
C ASP A 120 -0.60 29.49 5.41
N LYS A 121 0.45 29.10 4.68
CA LYS A 121 0.40 27.94 3.78
C LYS A 121 0.32 26.63 4.58
N SER A 122 -0.65 25.78 4.24
CA SER A 122 -0.83 24.45 4.85
C SER A 122 0.34 23.50 4.65
N GLN A 123 1.06 23.68 3.55
CA GLN A 123 2.22 22.89 3.12
C GLN A 123 3.50 23.28 3.88
N LEU A 124 3.56 24.50 4.43
CA LEU A 124 4.72 24.97 5.19
C LEU A 124 4.75 24.30 6.58
N ALA A 125 5.81 23.53 6.84
CA ALA A 125 6.09 22.98 8.17
C ALA A 125 6.78 24.02 9.06
N SER A 126 7.96 24.47 8.66
CA SER A 126 8.77 25.40 9.45
C SER A 126 9.57 26.35 8.57
N ILE A 127 9.92 27.50 9.15
CA ILE A 127 10.84 28.47 8.60
C ILE A 127 12.11 28.49 9.46
N TYR A 128 13.26 28.48 8.81
CA TYR A 128 14.57 28.67 9.43
C TYR A 128 15.25 29.90 8.83
N LEU A 129 15.83 30.72 9.69
CA LEU A 129 16.46 31.98 9.29
C LEU A 129 17.98 31.87 9.37
N ILE A 130 18.68 32.40 8.36
CA ILE A 130 20.13 32.59 8.37
C ILE A 130 20.42 34.07 8.17
N GLY A 131 21.05 34.71 9.15
CA GLY A 131 21.32 36.14 9.11
C GLY A 131 22.66 36.50 9.74
N ASN A 132 23.06 37.76 9.57
CA ASN A 132 24.33 38.29 10.08
C ASN A 132 24.15 39.14 11.35
N ASP A 133 22.92 39.40 11.78
CA ASP A 133 22.59 40.16 12.99
C ASP A 133 21.72 39.32 13.94
N GLU A 134 22.26 39.02 15.11
CA GLU A 134 21.62 38.20 16.13
C GLU A 134 20.37 38.88 16.73
N ASN A 135 20.36 40.21 16.84
CA ASN A 135 19.23 40.94 17.43
C ASN A 135 18.01 40.96 16.50
N GLU A 136 18.24 41.10 15.19
CA GLU A 136 17.18 41.02 14.18
C GLU A 136 16.56 39.61 14.16
N LEU A 137 17.41 38.59 14.16
CA LEU A 137 17.00 37.19 14.17
C LEU A 137 16.17 36.79 15.41
N GLN A 138 16.55 37.28 16.60
CA GLN A 138 15.81 37.02 17.84
C GLN A 138 14.43 37.70 17.88
N GLN A 139 14.28 38.86 17.22
CA GLN A 139 12.97 39.50 17.12
C GLN A 139 12.01 38.66 16.27
N TRP A 140 12.47 38.06 15.17
CA TRP A 140 11.62 37.22 14.32
C TRP A 140 11.17 35.92 14.99
N THR A 141 12.07 35.24 15.71
CA THR A 141 11.73 33.98 16.41
C THR A 141 10.71 34.18 17.53
N ALA A 142 10.62 35.38 18.12
CA ALA A 142 9.64 35.70 19.15
C ALA A 142 8.21 35.95 18.61
N HIS A 143 8.07 36.38 17.34
CA HIS A 143 6.79 36.89 16.82
C HIS A 143 6.06 35.93 15.85
N HIS A 144 6.71 34.87 15.36
CA HIS A 144 6.09 33.95 14.39
C HIS A 144 6.24 32.45 14.79
N PRO A 145 5.12 31.74 15.06
CA PRO A 145 5.16 30.38 15.63
C PRO A 145 5.72 29.29 14.70
N LYS A 146 5.77 29.57 13.39
CA LYS A 146 6.37 28.68 12.37
C LYS A 146 7.87 28.90 12.18
N ILE A 147 8.46 29.97 12.74
CA ILE A 147 9.91 30.15 12.73
C ILE A 147 10.47 29.28 13.86
N LYS A 148 11.20 28.22 13.49
CA LYS A 148 11.70 27.21 14.45
C LYS A 148 13.13 27.42 14.88
N GLY A 149 13.89 28.24 14.16
CA GLY A 149 15.25 28.56 14.53
C GLY A 149 15.84 29.68 13.68
N ALA A 150 16.80 30.38 14.28
CA ALA A 150 17.60 31.39 13.62
C ALA A 150 19.08 31.12 13.88
N PHE A 151 19.88 31.20 12.83
CA PHE A 151 21.27 30.75 12.84
C PHE A 151 22.16 31.79 12.20
N MET A 152 23.35 31.99 12.79
CA MET A 152 24.36 32.90 12.24
C MET A 152 25.23 32.21 11.19
N LYS A 153 25.35 30.88 11.29
CA LYS A 153 26.15 30.05 10.38
C LYS A 153 25.31 28.91 9.84
N LEU A 154 25.53 28.60 8.57
CA LEU A 154 24.88 27.47 7.93
C LEU A 154 25.25 26.14 8.60
N GLU A 155 26.48 25.99 9.11
CA GLU A 155 26.91 24.77 9.79
C GLU A 155 26.06 24.46 11.03
N ASP A 156 25.67 25.49 11.79
CA ASP A 156 24.81 25.34 12.97
C ASP A 156 23.38 24.95 12.58
N LEU A 157 22.84 25.55 11.51
CA LEU A 157 21.56 25.13 10.94
C LEU A 157 21.63 23.69 10.44
N CYS A 158 22.70 23.31 9.72
CA CYS A 158 22.89 21.95 9.24
C CYS A 158 22.96 20.97 10.40
N ASN A 159 23.63 21.30 11.50
CA ASN A 159 23.69 20.45 12.69
C ASN A 159 22.34 20.36 13.40
N HIS A 160 21.59 21.46 13.48
CA HIS A 160 20.22 21.47 13.99
C HIS A 160 19.30 20.61 13.13
N LEU A 161 19.28 20.82 11.81
CA LEU A 161 18.52 20.01 10.86
C LEU A 161 18.94 18.54 10.90
N LYS A 162 20.24 18.22 11.02
CA LYS A 162 20.71 16.84 11.22
C LYS A 162 20.11 16.24 12.47
N ASN A 163 20.08 16.98 13.58
CA ASN A 163 19.52 16.48 14.84
C ASN A 163 18.00 16.32 14.74
N ASP A 164 17.29 17.28 14.14
CA ASP A 164 15.84 17.22 13.92
C ASP A 164 15.44 16.07 12.98
N VAL A 165 16.16 15.91 11.87
CA VAL A 165 15.96 14.82 10.90
C VAL A 165 16.30 13.48 11.56
N ARG A 166 17.44 13.37 12.25
CA ARG A 166 17.83 12.14 12.97
C ARG A 166 16.80 11.77 14.04
N GLN A 167 16.30 12.74 14.82
CA GLN A 167 15.26 12.50 15.82
C GLN A 167 13.96 12.02 15.17
N ARG A 168 13.50 12.66 14.09
CA ARG A 168 12.24 12.25 13.41
C ARG A 168 12.38 10.93 12.64
N GLU A 169 13.52 10.69 12.00
CA GLU A 169 13.78 9.46 11.24
C GLU A 169 13.93 8.24 12.16
N ASN A 170 14.55 8.40 13.34
CA ASN A 170 14.74 7.32 14.32
C ASN A 170 13.46 7.03 15.13
N ASP A 171 12.58 8.02 15.29
CA ASP A 171 11.37 7.90 16.13
C ASP A 171 10.14 7.36 15.40
N LEU A 172 10.12 7.38 14.05
CA LEU A 172 8.97 6.97 13.25
C LEU A 172 9.12 5.55 12.70
N MET A 173 8.40 4.60 13.29
CA MET A 173 8.19 3.27 12.72
C MET A 173 6.92 3.19 11.89
N SER A 174 6.94 2.36 10.84
CA SER A 174 5.72 1.96 10.13
C SER A 174 4.92 1.00 11.01
N ILE A 175 3.68 1.36 11.31
CA ILE A 175 2.76 0.57 12.13
C ILE A 175 1.52 0.25 11.30
N SER A 176 1.01 -0.97 11.46
CA SER A 176 -0.29 -1.40 10.93
C SER A 176 -1.19 -1.85 12.08
N ILE A 177 -2.49 -1.51 12.02
CA ILE A 177 -3.45 -1.78 13.10
C ILE A 177 -4.66 -2.51 12.52
N ILE A 178 -5.11 -3.55 13.21
CA ILE A 178 -6.35 -4.28 12.94
C ILE A 178 -7.22 -4.16 14.19
N SER A 179 -8.44 -3.64 14.04
CA SER A 179 -9.42 -3.58 15.12
C SER A 179 -10.03 -4.96 15.41
N SER A 180 -10.35 -5.25 16.67
CA SER A 180 -11.12 -6.44 17.04
C SER A 180 -12.61 -6.18 16.80
N SER A 181 -13.13 -6.44 15.61
CA SER A 181 -14.58 -6.54 15.40
C SER A 181 -15.03 -7.98 15.53
N SER A 182 -16.08 -8.20 16.31
CA SER A 182 -16.74 -9.49 16.60
C SER A 182 -17.46 -10.13 15.41
N GLU A 183 -17.28 -9.62 14.20
CA GLU A 183 -17.77 -10.22 12.96
C GLU A 183 -16.63 -10.29 11.95
N THR A 184 -16.16 -11.52 11.77
CA THR A 184 -15.07 -11.94 10.89
C THR A 184 -15.42 -11.69 9.43
N ASN A 185 -15.18 -10.48 8.92
CA ASN A 185 -14.97 -10.28 7.50
C ASN A 185 -13.49 -9.96 7.28
N LEU A 186 -12.67 -11.01 7.26
CA LEU A 186 -11.23 -10.94 6.99
C LEU A 186 -10.92 -10.29 5.63
N ASN A 187 -11.91 -10.21 4.72
CA ASN A 187 -11.80 -9.46 3.46
C ASN A 187 -11.71 -7.93 3.67
N ALA A 188 -11.94 -7.43 4.88
CA ALA A 188 -11.75 -6.02 5.25
C ALA A 188 -10.36 -5.72 5.83
N LEU A 189 -9.49 -6.74 5.95
CA LEU A 189 -8.12 -6.57 6.47
C LEU A 189 -7.30 -5.69 5.53
N ASP A 190 -6.53 -4.78 6.13
CA ASP A 190 -5.54 -3.98 5.40
C ASP A 190 -4.36 -4.90 5.01
N PRO A 191 -4.16 -5.23 3.72
CA PRO A 191 -3.10 -6.17 3.32
C PRO A 191 -1.69 -5.62 3.61
N SER A 192 -1.57 -4.30 3.85
CA SER A 192 -0.33 -3.69 4.34
C SER A 192 0.09 -4.20 5.73
N PHE A 193 -0.83 -4.79 6.51
CA PHE A 193 -0.49 -5.39 7.80
C PHE A 193 0.53 -6.51 7.66
N MET A 194 0.50 -7.28 6.57
CA MET A 194 1.39 -8.42 6.36
C MET A 194 2.40 -8.22 5.23
N TYR A 195 2.46 -7.02 4.64
CA TYR A 195 3.47 -6.69 3.63
C TYR A 195 4.87 -7.03 4.12
N SER A 196 5.23 -6.63 5.35
CA SER A 196 6.55 -6.90 5.92
C SER A 196 6.77 -8.38 6.27
N GLN A 197 5.70 -9.14 6.56
CA GLN A 197 5.79 -10.58 6.77
C GLN A 197 6.02 -11.33 5.47
N LEU A 198 5.28 -11.00 4.42
CA LEU A 198 5.57 -11.56 3.10
C LEU A 198 6.95 -11.14 2.64
N LEU A 199 7.31 -9.87 2.83
CA LEU A 199 8.65 -9.39 2.52
C LEU A 199 9.72 -10.18 3.27
N SER A 200 9.52 -10.50 4.57
CA SER A 200 10.45 -11.33 5.32
C SER A 200 10.51 -12.75 4.74
N GLU A 201 9.38 -13.41 4.49
CA GLU A 201 9.33 -14.72 3.82
C GLU A 201 10.10 -14.71 2.49
N ILE A 202 9.97 -13.63 1.70
CA ILE A 202 10.63 -13.47 0.40
C ILE A 202 12.14 -13.27 0.56
N LEU A 203 12.55 -12.34 1.43
CA LEU A 203 13.96 -11.99 1.62
C LEU A 203 14.76 -13.12 2.30
N LEU A 204 14.08 -13.98 3.05
CA LEU A 204 14.70 -15.13 3.74
C LEU A 204 14.95 -16.34 2.82
N GLN A 205 14.37 -16.37 1.62
CA GLN A 205 14.68 -17.39 0.61
C GLN A 205 16.12 -17.23 0.09
N ASP A 206 16.80 -18.36 -0.15
CA ASP A 206 18.23 -18.36 -0.49
C ASP A 206 18.50 -17.67 -1.83
N VAL A 207 19.21 -16.54 -1.75
CA VAL A 207 19.79 -15.86 -2.91
C VAL A 207 21.30 -15.77 -2.75
N SER A 208 22.02 -16.03 -3.85
CA SER A 208 23.46 -15.85 -4.00
C SER A 208 23.93 -14.52 -3.40
N THR A 209 24.73 -14.59 -2.34
CA THR A 209 25.09 -13.45 -1.49
C THR A 209 26.18 -12.55 -2.08
N LEU A 210 27.04 -13.08 -2.97
CA LEU A 210 28.28 -12.41 -3.35
C LEU A 210 28.08 -11.28 -4.37
N GLN A 211 27.28 -11.53 -5.42
CA GLN A 211 26.99 -10.52 -6.46
C GLN A 211 26.16 -9.37 -5.89
N LYS A 212 25.11 -9.71 -5.12
CA LYS A 212 24.24 -8.72 -4.46
C LYS A 212 25.00 -7.80 -3.49
N LYS A 213 26.00 -8.32 -2.78
CA LYS A 213 26.87 -7.50 -1.92
C LYS A 213 27.58 -6.43 -2.74
N LYS A 214 28.16 -6.79 -3.89
CA LYS A 214 28.88 -5.83 -4.74
C LYS A 214 27.94 -4.75 -5.27
N ASP A 215 26.80 -5.16 -5.84
CA ASP A 215 25.81 -4.22 -6.39
C ASP A 215 25.29 -3.26 -5.32
N PHE A 216 25.08 -3.75 -4.10
CA PHE A 216 24.68 -2.91 -2.96
C PHE A 216 25.78 -1.93 -2.55
N ILE A 217 27.05 -2.37 -2.48
CA ILE A 217 28.17 -1.48 -2.14
C ILE A 217 28.32 -0.39 -3.19
N ASP A 218 28.21 -0.71 -4.47
CA ASP A 218 28.29 0.26 -5.56
C ASP A 218 27.11 1.26 -5.51
N PHE A 219 25.89 0.78 -5.24
CA PHE A 219 24.73 1.63 -4.97
C PHE A 219 24.95 2.57 -3.77
N CYS A 220 25.55 2.07 -2.68
CA CYS A 220 25.84 2.90 -1.51
C CYS A 220 26.92 3.94 -1.80
N ARG A 221 27.96 3.58 -2.57
CA ARG A 221 29.02 4.51 -2.99
C ARG A 221 28.44 5.65 -3.82
N TYR A 222 27.53 5.34 -4.73
CA TYR A 222 26.81 6.34 -5.51
C TYR A 222 25.90 7.22 -4.62
N SER A 223 25.09 6.59 -3.75
CA SER A 223 24.15 7.30 -2.88
C SER A 223 24.84 8.20 -1.84
N TYR A 224 26.09 7.90 -1.49
CA TYR A 224 26.88 8.63 -0.49
C TYR A 224 28.18 9.21 -1.06
N GLU A 225 28.22 9.51 -2.36
CA GLU A 225 29.45 9.99 -3.04
C GLU A 225 30.06 11.23 -2.36
N ASP A 226 29.21 12.12 -1.84
CA ASP A 226 29.63 13.35 -1.14
C ASP A 226 29.80 13.17 0.38
N ASN A 227 29.57 11.97 0.92
CA ASN A 227 29.62 11.71 2.37
C ASN A 227 30.84 10.89 2.78
N SER A 228 31.96 11.60 2.99
CA SER A 228 33.24 10.99 3.40
C SER A 228 33.20 10.14 4.68
N ARG A 229 32.25 10.39 5.59
CA ARG A 229 32.04 9.55 6.78
C ARG A 229 31.43 8.21 6.38
N GLU A 230 30.33 8.22 5.63
CA GLU A 230 29.65 7.00 5.22
C GLU A 230 30.47 6.19 4.21
N LEU A 231 31.23 6.83 3.31
CA LEU A 231 32.16 6.13 2.41
C LEU A 231 33.21 5.30 3.17
N LYS A 232 33.71 5.79 4.30
CA LYS A 232 34.60 5.00 5.17
C LYS A 232 33.88 3.79 5.75
N VAL A 233 32.65 3.97 6.23
CA VAL A 233 31.81 2.88 6.75
C VAL A 233 31.52 1.84 5.65
N ILE A 234 31.21 2.29 4.43
CA ILE A 234 30.96 1.42 3.27
C ILE A 234 32.19 0.57 2.95
N ASN A 235 33.38 1.16 2.94
CA ASN A 235 34.63 0.42 2.73
C ASN A 235 34.91 -0.58 3.87
N GLU A 236 34.65 -0.19 5.13
CA GLU A 236 34.75 -1.12 6.26
C GLU A 236 33.76 -2.28 6.12
N LEU A 237 32.52 -2.00 5.74
CA LEU A 237 31.48 -3.01 5.52
C LEU A 237 31.90 -3.97 4.40
N GLU A 238 32.37 -3.46 3.26
CA GLU A 238 32.84 -4.29 2.14
C GLU A 238 33.96 -5.25 2.57
N GLN A 239 34.94 -4.78 3.33
CA GLN A 239 36.10 -5.56 3.75
C GLN A 239 35.79 -6.55 4.88
N LYS A 240 34.96 -6.14 5.85
CA LYS A 240 34.77 -6.87 7.10
C LYS A 240 33.54 -7.78 7.09
N TYR A 241 32.55 -7.53 6.23
CA TYR A 241 31.31 -8.31 6.19
C TYR A 241 31.56 -9.83 6.05
N PRO A 242 30.90 -10.68 6.87
CA PRO A 242 29.83 -10.36 7.81
C PRO A 242 30.27 -10.13 9.27
N ASN A 243 31.56 -9.92 9.55
CA ASN A 243 32.12 -9.80 10.91
C ASN A 243 32.70 -8.40 11.17
N PRO A 244 32.22 -7.61 12.15
CA PRO A 244 31.32 -7.98 13.26
C PRO A 244 29.88 -8.21 12.79
N SER A 245 29.08 -8.87 13.63
CA SER A 245 27.70 -9.28 13.34
C SER A 245 26.84 -8.14 12.78
N LEU A 246 25.77 -8.46 12.05
CA LEU A 246 24.92 -7.39 11.50
C LEU A 246 24.15 -6.60 12.57
N ILE A 247 23.96 -7.17 13.75
CA ILE A 247 23.44 -6.42 14.92
C ILE A 247 24.40 -5.28 15.26
N TRP A 248 25.72 -5.50 15.19
CA TRP A 248 26.71 -4.45 15.43
C TRP A 248 26.62 -3.33 14.39
N TRP A 249 26.44 -3.68 13.11
CA TRP A 249 26.26 -2.69 12.04
C TRP A 249 24.94 -1.93 12.16
N TYR A 250 23.87 -2.62 12.53
CA TYR A 250 22.54 -2.03 12.69
C TYR A 250 22.45 -1.09 13.91
N THR A 251 23.20 -1.39 14.98
CA THR A 251 23.25 -0.57 16.20
C THR A 251 24.29 0.56 16.15
N ARG A 252 25.13 0.61 15.10
CA ARG A 252 26.09 1.70 14.87
C ARG A 252 25.38 2.92 14.26
N ASP A 253 25.80 4.12 14.65
CA ASP A 253 25.37 5.38 13.98
C ASP A 253 25.99 5.47 12.58
N CYS A 254 25.41 4.76 11.62
CA CYS A 254 25.78 4.75 10.20
C CYS A 254 24.56 4.51 9.28
N PHE A 255 24.81 4.55 7.97
CA PHE A 255 23.78 4.42 6.95
C PHE A 255 22.95 3.14 7.01
N VAL A 256 23.48 2.03 7.55
CA VAL A 256 22.78 0.73 7.57
C VAL A 256 21.45 0.83 8.30
N HIS A 257 21.44 1.45 9.48
CA HIS A 257 20.22 1.65 10.28
C HIS A 257 19.22 2.56 9.56
N SER A 258 19.68 3.74 9.15
CA SER A 258 18.80 4.77 8.59
C SER A 258 18.24 4.39 7.22
N MET A 259 19.06 3.82 6.34
CA MET A 259 18.64 3.35 5.02
C MET A 259 17.63 2.21 5.13
N LEU A 260 17.89 1.22 5.99
CA LEU A 260 17.00 0.06 6.17
C LEU A 260 15.64 0.50 6.72
N ASN A 261 15.63 1.25 7.81
CA ASN A 261 14.38 1.66 8.46
C ASN A 261 13.59 2.63 7.59
N LYS A 262 14.27 3.51 6.84
CA LYS A 262 13.64 4.38 5.85
C LYS A 262 13.00 3.56 4.74
N ALA A 263 13.74 2.63 4.13
CA ALA A 263 13.26 1.82 3.02
C ALA A 263 12.04 0.95 3.41
N LEU A 264 12.08 0.30 4.59
CA LEU A 264 10.93 -0.45 5.10
C LEU A 264 9.72 0.45 5.41
N ARG A 265 9.95 1.66 5.93
CA ARG A 265 8.89 2.64 6.23
C ARG A 265 8.24 3.19 4.98
N THR A 266 9.03 3.56 3.96
CA THR A 266 8.54 4.08 2.68
C THR A 266 8.14 2.97 1.71
N GLN A 267 8.42 1.71 2.07
CA GLN A 267 8.24 0.54 1.23
C GLN A 267 8.93 0.68 -0.14
N ASP A 268 10.14 1.25 -0.13
CA ASP A 268 11.02 1.42 -1.30
C ASP A 268 11.57 0.05 -1.73
N ILE A 269 10.94 -0.54 -2.74
CA ILE A 269 11.20 -1.93 -3.14
C ILE A 269 12.61 -2.07 -3.69
N GLU A 270 13.05 -1.12 -4.52
CA GLU A 270 14.39 -1.15 -5.09
C GLU A 270 15.45 -1.19 -3.97
N VAL A 271 15.36 -0.28 -2.99
CA VAL A 271 16.33 -0.24 -1.88
C VAL A 271 16.21 -1.47 -1.00
N ILE A 272 14.98 -1.91 -0.68
CA ILE A 272 14.73 -3.14 0.10
C ILE A 272 15.38 -4.35 -0.57
N MET A 273 15.24 -4.48 -1.89
CA MET A 273 15.78 -5.61 -2.65
C MET A 273 17.32 -5.59 -2.69
N LYS A 274 17.93 -4.40 -2.85
CA LYS A 274 19.40 -4.24 -2.74
C LYS A 274 19.89 -4.55 -1.32
N MET A 275 19.13 -4.16 -0.29
CA MET A 275 19.42 -4.49 1.12
C MET A 275 19.03 -5.91 1.53
N GLY A 276 18.45 -6.72 0.63
CA GLY A 276 17.82 -7.98 1.00
C GLY A 276 18.74 -8.95 1.73
N PHE A 277 20.03 -9.01 1.38
CA PHE A 277 21.00 -9.85 2.07
C PHE A 277 21.32 -9.37 3.49
N ILE A 278 21.37 -8.05 3.72
CA ILE A 278 21.53 -7.44 5.05
C ILE A 278 20.32 -7.76 5.91
N ILE A 279 19.11 -7.57 5.37
CA ILE A 279 17.86 -7.85 6.09
C ILE A 279 17.80 -9.34 6.50
N ARG A 280 18.11 -10.24 5.57
CA ARG A 280 18.17 -11.68 5.81
C ARG A 280 19.20 -12.05 6.88
N ASP A 281 20.44 -11.59 6.73
CA ASP A 281 21.52 -11.98 7.62
C ASP A 281 21.34 -11.35 9.01
N LEU A 282 20.75 -10.15 9.10
CA LEU A 282 20.32 -9.54 10.37
C LEU A 282 19.22 -10.36 11.04
N HIS A 283 18.19 -10.77 10.30
CA HIS A 283 17.14 -11.66 10.82
C HIS A 283 17.73 -12.98 11.34
N ARG A 284 18.59 -13.65 10.55
CA ARG A 284 19.25 -14.91 10.92
C ARG A 284 20.15 -14.74 12.16
N ASN A 285 20.89 -13.63 12.26
CA ASN A 285 21.68 -13.32 13.45
C ASN A 285 20.79 -13.15 14.69
N ILE A 286 19.67 -12.44 14.59
CA ILE A 286 18.71 -12.28 15.69
C ILE A 286 18.13 -13.64 16.09
N GLU A 287 17.72 -14.47 15.14
CA GLU A 287 17.17 -15.80 15.41
C GLU A 287 18.18 -16.73 16.09
N GLN A 288 19.42 -16.76 15.60
CA GLN A 288 20.48 -17.58 16.18
C GLN A 288 20.76 -17.16 17.64
N ILE A 289 20.99 -15.88 17.89
CA ILE A 289 21.31 -15.39 19.24
C ILE A 289 20.09 -15.52 20.17
N HIS A 290 18.87 -15.37 19.65
CA HIS A 290 17.65 -15.62 20.42
C HIS A 290 17.63 -17.05 20.98
N GLN A 291 17.98 -18.04 20.15
CA GLN A 291 18.08 -19.44 20.57
C GLN A 291 19.22 -19.66 21.58
N GLU A 292 20.35 -18.98 21.41
CA GLU A 292 21.49 -19.06 22.34
C GLU A 292 21.18 -18.44 23.71
N GLN A 293 20.50 -17.29 23.75
CA GLN A 293 20.12 -16.60 24.99
C GLN A 293 19.01 -17.35 25.77
N ASN A 294 18.18 -18.14 25.08
CA ASN A 294 17.17 -19.06 25.62
C ASN A 294 16.42 -18.53 26.87
N ARG A 295 15.94 -17.29 26.79
CA ARG A 295 15.32 -16.61 27.94
C ARG A 295 14.00 -17.29 28.32
N GLN A 296 13.81 -17.57 29.60
CA GLN A 296 12.60 -18.26 30.11
C GLN A 296 11.65 -17.37 30.90
N GLU A 297 12.12 -16.20 31.36
CA GLU A 297 11.36 -15.30 32.21
C GLU A 297 10.71 -14.17 31.42
N PRO A 298 9.42 -13.86 31.68
CA PRO A 298 8.74 -12.70 31.11
C PRO A 298 9.47 -11.39 31.38
N LEU A 299 9.35 -10.44 30.45
CA LEU A 299 9.89 -9.09 30.65
C LEU A 299 9.01 -8.01 30.01
N PHE A 300 9.26 -6.77 30.42
CA PHE A 300 8.69 -5.58 29.79
C PHE A 300 9.77 -4.83 29.04
N VAL A 301 9.43 -4.40 27.82
CA VAL A 301 10.25 -3.47 27.04
C VAL A 301 9.44 -2.23 26.68
N TYR A 302 10.15 -1.15 26.42
CA TYR A 302 9.60 0.17 26.27
C TYR A 302 10.12 0.82 24.99
N ARG A 303 9.21 1.47 24.27
CA ARG A 303 9.55 2.27 23.09
C ARG A 303 8.65 3.49 22.99
N ARG A 304 9.23 4.61 22.59
CA ARG A 304 8.48 5.80 22.19
C ARG A 304 8.07 5.74 20.72
N GLN A 305 6.92 6.31 20.39
CA GLN A 305 6.49 6.56 19.02
C GLN A 305 5.73 7.88 18.91
N GLY A 306 6.08 8.71 17.93
CA GLY A 306 5.20 9.79 17.49
C GLY A 306 4.17 9.26 16.48
N MET A 307 2.90 9.64 16.59
CA MET A 307 1.89 9.29 15.58
C MET A 307 0.81 10.35 15.43
N SER A 308 0.10 10.32 14.31
CA SER A 308 -0.99 11.25 14.05
C SER A 308 -2.16 11.02 15.01
N HIS A 309 -2.97 12.06 15.23
CA HIS A 309 -4.19 11.96 16.03
C HIS A 309 -5.18 10.90 15.48
N ALA A 310 -5.22 10.71 14.17
CA ALA A 310 -6.08 9.71 13.53
C ALA A 310 -5.62 8.27 13.86
N GLU A 311 -4.32 7.99 13.74
CA GLU A 311 -3.73 6.69 14.08
C GLU A 311 -3.89 6.39 15.57
N PHE A 312 -3.67 7.39 16.43
CA PHE A 312 -3.87 7.22 17.87
C PHE A 312 -5.33 6.91 18.22
N ASN A 313 -6.29 7.60 17.61
CA ASN A 313 -7.71 7.31 17.79
C ASN A 313 -8.07 5.91 17.29
N LEU A 314 -7.40 5.41 16.25
CA LEU A 314 -7.58 4.03 15.77
C LEU A 314 -7.07 3.02 16.80
N ILE A 315 -5.90 3.23 17.41
CA ILE A 315 -5.38 2.37 18.50
C ILE A 315 -6.39 2.30 19.64
N LYS A 316 -6.90 3.46 20.10
CA LYS A 316 -7.89 3.51 21.18
C LYS A 316 -9.15 2.68 20.89
N LYS A 317 -9.62 2.70 19.64
CA LYS A 317 -10.80 1.94 19.21
C LYS A 317 -10.52 0.46 18.95
N SER A 318 -9.25 0.06 18.93
CA SER A 318 -8.80 -1.27 18.54
C SER A 318 -8.34 -2.12 19.73
N LYS A 319 -8.83 -1.84 20.96
CA LYS A 319 -8.54 -2.66 22.15
C LYS A 319 -8.91 -4.12 21.88
N GLY A 320 -7.97 -5.04 22.09
CA GLY A 320 -8.12 -6.46 21.77
C GLY A 320 -7.73 -6.82 20.34
N GLY A 321 -7.49 -5.84 19.47
CA GLY A 321 -7.00 -6.01 18.10
C GLY A 321 -5.50 -6.30 18.01
N LEU A 322 -4.97 -6.26 16.80
CA LEU A 322 -3.55 -6.49 16.51
C LEU A 322 -2.85 -5.20 16.06
N LEU A 323 -1.60 -5.04 16.46
CA LEU A 323 -0.69 -3.98 16.04
C LEU A 323 0.61 -4.63 15.55
N ALA A 324 1.03 -4.33 14.33
CA ALA A 324 2.29 -4.78 13.77
C ALA A 324 3.27 -3.62 13.63
N PHE A 325 4.51 -3.83 14.07
CA PHE A 325 5.67 -3.00 13.76
C PHE A 325 6.34 -3.54 12.49
N ASN A 326 6.30 -2.78 11.40
CA ASN A 326 6.69 -3.26 10.06
C ASN A 326 8.19 -3.10 9.74
N SER A 327 9.03 -2.92 10.76
CA SER A 327 10.50 -2.88 10.64
C SER A 327 11.15 -3.61 11.82
N PHE A 328 12.49 -3.70 11.85
CA PHE A 328 13.21 -4.16 13.03
C PHE A 328 12.93 -3.22 14.19
N LEU A 329 12.53 -3.78 15.33
CA LEU A 329 12.04 -3.00 16.46
C LEU A 329 13.10 -2.97 17.56
N SER A 330 13.75 -1.82 17.72
CA SER A 330 14.64 -1.54 18.84
C SER A 330 13.84 -1.01 20.03
N THR A 331 14.08 -1.55 21.23
CA THR A 331 13.38 -1.20 22.46
C THR A 331 14.32 -1.18 23.66
N SER A 332 13.95 -0.48 24.73
CA SER A 332 14.71 -0.44 25.97
C SER A 332 14.05 -1.28 27.05
N THR A 333 14.83 -1.94 27.91
CA THR A 333 14.31 -2.47 29.18
C THR A 333 14.16 -1.38 30.25
N ASN A 334 14.73 -0.19 30.02
CA ASN A 334 14.61 0.95 30.94
C ASN A 334 13.50 1.90 30.48
N PRO A 335 12.41 2.05 31.25
CA PRO A 335 11.32 2.96 30.89
C PRO A 335 11.78 4.42 30.83
N ASP A 336 12.74 4.83 31.65
CA ASP A 336 13.19 6.23 31.73
C ASP A 336 13.85 6.68 30.42
N VAL A 337 14.52 5.78 29.70
CA VAL A 337 15.14 6.08 28.40
C VAL A 337 14.06 6.38 27.38
N ALA A 338 13.06 5.51 27.24
CA ALA A 338 11.94 5.76 26.33
C ALA A 338 11.11 6.99 26.74
N LEU A 339 10.99 7.26 28.05
CA LEU A 339 10.26 8.41 28.57
C LEU A 339 11.01 9.73 28.35
N SER A 340 12.33 9.78 28.55
CA SER A 340 13.13 11.01 28.35
C SER A 340 13.00 11.51 26.90
N PHE A 341 13.08 10.60 25.94
CA PHE A 341 12.83 10.94 24.54
C PHE A 341 11.40 11.44 24.33
N ALA A 342 10.39 10.84 24.99
CA ALA A 342 8.98 11.24 24.84
C ALA A 342 8.74 12.70 25.25
N LYS A 343 9.50 13.20 26.23
CA LYS A 343 9.39 14.58 26.73
C LYS A 343 9.88 15.62 25.73
N ASP A 344 10.81 15.28 24.84
CA ASP A 344 11.36 16.22 23.86
C ASP A 344 10.35 16.60 22.76
N SER A 345 9.32 15.79 22.50
CA SER A 345 8.31 16.07 21.46
C SER A 345 7.02 16.69 21.95
N ARG A 346 6.96 17.14 23.22
CA ARG A 346 5.81 17.84 23.81
C ARG A 346 5.38 19.08 23.03
N ASN A 347 6.28 19.66 22.25
CA ASN A 347 6.07 20.93 21.55
C ASN A 347 5.51 20.78 20.12
N SER A 348 5.29 19.56 19.62
CA SER A 348 4.69 19.35 18.30
C SER A 348 3.17 19.31 18.41
N SER A 349 2.48 20.26 17.75
CA SER A 349 1.00 20.29 17.69
C SER A 349 0.41 19.15 16.87
N ASP A 350 1.23 18.51 16.03
CA ASP A 350 0.74 17.68 14.93
C ASP A 350 0.71 16.19 15.28
N PHE A 351 1.42 15.80 16.34
CA PHE A 351 1.59 14.40 16.75
C PHE A 351 1.22 14.17 18.22
N THR A 352 0.71 12.96 18.50
CA THR A 352 0.53 12.45 19.86
C THR A 352 1.77 11.64 20.25
N ALA A 353 2.33 11.92 21.42
CA ALA A 353 3.46 11.17 21.97
C ALA A 353 2.96 9.88 22.63
N ILE A 354 3.37 8.73 22.07
CA ILE A 354 3.00 7.41 22.56
C ILE A 354 4.19 6.75 23.24
N PHE A 355 3.89 6.12 24.37
CA PHE A 355 4.79 5.29 25.13
C PHE A 355 4.26 3.85 25.08
N PHE A 356 4.90 3.00 24.26
CA PHE A 356 4.55 1.58 24.21
C PHE A 356 5.21 0.85 25.36
N ARG A 357 4.39 0.13 26.13
CA ARG A 357 4.82 -0.83 27.14
C ARG A 357 4.48 -2.22 26.64
N ILE A 358 5.49 -2.98 26.22
CA ILE A 358 5.31 -4.28 25.57
C ILE A 358 5.65 -5.39 26.56
N HIS A 359 4.67 -6.23 26.87
CA HIS A 359 4.84 -7.45 27.63
C HIS A 359 5.30 -8.59 26.70
N ILE A 360 6.39 -9.24 27.09
CA ILE A 360 6.96 -10.39 26.38
C ILE A 360 6.86 -11.61 27.27
N ASP A 361 6.19 -12.65 26.78
CA ASP A 361 6.32 -14.01 27.32
C ASP A 361 7.15 -14.86 26.35
N PRO A 362 8.44 -15.12 26.67
CA PRO A 362 9.33 -15.87 25.79
C PRO A 362 8.85 -17.28 25.47
N LYS A 363 8.02 -17.90 26.32
CA LYS A 363 7.50 -19.26 26.09
C LYS A 363 6.38 -19.28 25.06
N MET A 364 5.73 -18.13 24.86
CA MET A 364 4.63 -18.00 23.93
C MET A 364 5.08 -17.39 22.62
N SER A 365 6.11 -16.53 22.59
CA SER A 365 6.53 -15.80 21.39
C SER A 365 7.20 -16.67 20.32
N THR A 366 6.74 -16.55 19.07
CA THR A 366 7.45 -17.06 17.88
C THR A 366 8.36 -16.01 17.24
N THR A 367 8.16 -14.72 17.55
CA THR A 367 8.99 -13.64 17.02
C THR A 367 10.38 -13.65 17.68
N PRO A 368 11.47 -13.80 16.91
CA PRO A 368 12.82 -13.77 17.45
C PRO A 368 13.19 -12.36 17.95
N PHE A 369 13.86 -12.30 19.10
CA PHE A 369 14.41 -11.08 19.67
C PHE A 369 15.70 -11.36 20.44
N VAL A 370 16.57 -10.35 20.53
CA VAL A 370 17.86 -10.47 21.21
C VAL A 370 18.04 -9.37 22.22
N SER A 371 18.67 -9.70 23.35
CA SER A 371 19.27 -8.70 24.23
C SER A 371 20.60 -8.29 23.61
N VAL A 372 20.72 -7.03 23.21
CA VAL A 372 21.95 -6.52 22.60
C VAL A 372 22.99 -6.32 23.71
N ASP A 373 24.05 -7.12 23.68
CA ASP A 373 25.12 -7.16 24.69
C ASP A 373 26.45 -6.58 24.16
N GLN A 374 27.51 -6.64 24.97
CA GLN A 374 28.84 -6.15 24.57
C GLN A 374 29.45 -6.87 23.36
N GLU A 375 29.07 -8.13 23.14
CA GLU A 375 29.64 -8.95 22.06
C GLU A 375 29.02 -8.56 20.72
N HIS A 376 27.72 -8.24 20.73
CA HIS A 376 26.95 -8.02 19.50
C HIS A 376 26.62 -6.54 19.22
N GLY A 377 26.59 -5.66 20.23
CA GLY A 377 26.20 -4.26 20.08
C GLY A 377 27.34 -3.27 19.86
N TYR A 378 27.10 -2.22 19.07
CA TYR A 378 28.10 -1.15 18.87
C TYR A 378 28.38 -0.35 20.16
N PHE A 379 27.33 -0.02 20.92
CA PHE A 379 27.41 0.87 22.08
C PHE A 379 27.84 0.19 23.39
N LYS A 380 28.18 -1.11 23.37
CA LYS A 380 28.80 -1.88 24.47
C LYS A 380 28.30 -1.51 25.88
N ASP A 381 27.13 -2.03 26.25
CA ASP A 381 26.42 -1.87 27.54
C ASP A 381 25.92 -0.49 27.94
N ARG A 382 26.01 0.54 27.08
CA ARG A 382 25.41 1.86 27.41
C ARG A 382 23.91 1.82 27.63
N GLU A 383 23.22 0.86 27.00
CA GLU A 383 21.79 0.64 27.15
C GLU A 383 21.48 -0.86 27.09
N LYS A 384 20.50 -1.30 27.90
CA LYS A 384 19.95 -2.65 27.82
C LYS A 384 18.86 -2.68 26.74
N GLU A 385 19.32 -2.72 25.49
CA GLU A 385 18.48 -2.76 24.30
C GLU A 385 17.98 -4.18 24.01
N ILE A 386 16.69 -4.31 23.68
CA ILE A 386 16.10 -5.50 23.08
C ILE A 386 15.76 -5.18 21.63
N LEU A 387 16.36 -5.93 20.71
CA LEU A 387 16.13 -5.81 19.28
C LEU A 387 15.29 -6.99 18.78
N PHE A 388 14.13 -6.70 18.22
CA PHE A 388 13.27 -7.70 17.59
C PHE A 388 13.52 -7.75 16.09
N SER A 389 13.25 -8.93 15.53
CA SER A 389 13.20 -9.11 14.10
C SER A 389 12.08 -8.30 13.44
N MET A 390 12.14 -8.17 12.11
CA MET A 390 11.13 -7.47 11.32
C MET A 390 9.74 -8.09 11.50
N HIS A 391 8.69 -7.26 11.46
CA HIS A 391 7.30 -7.67 11.62
C HIS A 391 6.97 -8.23 13.02
N THR A 392 7.16 -7.41 14.05
CA THR A 392 6.74 -7.75 15.41
C THR A 392 5.25 -7.46 15.60
N VAL A 393 4.45 -8.47 15.95
CA VAL A 393 3.01 -8.33 16.13
C VAL A 393 2.62 -8.42 17.60
N CYS A 394 1.79 -7.48 18.05
CA CYS A 394 1.31 -7.39 19.42
C CYS A 394 -0.22 -7.29 19.48
N ARG A 395 -0.81 -7.84 20.53
CA ARG A 395 -2.18 -7.55 20.95
C ARG A 395 -2.25 -6.18 21.63
N ILE A 396 -3.24 -5.38 21.23
CA ILE A 396 -3.48 -4.05 21.79
C ILE A 396 -4.23 -4.18 23.12
N GLY A 397 -3.61 -3.75 24.21
CA GLY A 397 -4.20 -3.69 25.55
C GLY A 397 -4.81 -2.33 25.86
N GLU A 398 -4.73 -1.93 27.13
CA GLU A 398 -5.29 -0.66 27.59
C GLU A 398 -4.42 0.54 27.19
N THR A 399 -5.07 1.67 26.94
CA THR A 399 -4.41 2.95 26.64
C THR A 399 -4.78 3.97 27.70
N GLU A 400 -3.79 4.59 28.32
CA GLU A 400 -3.96 5.55 29.41
C GLU A 400 -3.05 6.77 29.23
N GLU A 401 -3.44 7.92 29.77
CA GLU A 401 -2.59 9.12 29.79
C GLU A 401 -1.73 9.10 31.05
N ILE A 402 -0.40 9.18 30.88
CA ILE A 402 0.55 9.07 31.99
C ILE A 402 1.15 10.41 32.41
N GLU A 403 1.43 11.31 31.46
CA GLU A 403 2.04 12.61 31.75
C GLU A 403 1.74 13.61 30.63
N ASN A 404 0.91 14.63 30.90
CA ASN A 404 0.58 15.78 30.03
C ASN A 404 0.80 15.56 28.51
N ARG A 405 -0.17 14.95 27.83
CA ARG A 405 -0.14 14.60 26.38
C ARG A 405 0.79 13.44 25.99
N ILE A 406 1.33 12.69 26.95
CA ILE A 406 2.00 11.39 26.72
C ILE A 406 1.04 10.26 27.10
N PHE A 407 0.77 9.37 26.15
CA PHE A 407 -0.15 8.24 26.34
C PHE A 407 0.60 6.92 26.35
N GLN A 408 0.41 6.13 27.41
CA GLN A 408 0.87 4.76 27.49
C GLN A 408 -0.09 3.83 26.75
N VAL A 409 0.44 2.97 25.89
CA VAL A 409 -0.30 1.89 25.25
C VAL A 409 0.33 0.57 25.68
N ASN A 410 -0.44 -0.23 26.42
CA ASN A 410 -0.03 -1.56 26.82
C ASN A 410 -0.17 -2.51 25.63
N LEU A 411 0.89 -3.23 25.31
CA LEU A 411 0.95 -4.22 24.25
C LEU A 411 1.37 -5.57 24.83
N THR A 412 0.87 -6.66 24.26
CA THR A 412 1.35 -8.01 24.56
C THR A 412 1.85 -8.65 23.30
N LEU A 413 3.10 -9.08 23.26
CA LEU A 413 3.67 -9.77 22.11
C LEU A 413 2.85 -11.04 21.82
N THR A 414 2.44 -11.21 20.57
CA THR A 414 1.65 -12.38 20.15
C THR A 414 2.53 -13.42 19.45
N ASN A 415 1.93 -14.52 19.01
CA ASN A 415 2.62 -15.62 18.36
C ASN A 415 1.84 -16.18 17.18
N ASP A 416 2.45 -17.13 16.48
CA ASP A 416 1.84 -17.75 15.28
C ASP A 416 0.57 -18.56 15.59
N ASN A 417 0.33 -18.89 16.87
CA ASN A 417 -0.88 -19.56 17.34
C ASN A 417 -2.05 -18.59 17.59
N ASP A 418 -1.83 -17.29 17.44
CA ASP A 418 -2.90 -16.30 17.52
C ASP A 418 -3.92 -16.54 16.38
N PRO A 419 -5.18 -16.89 16.69
CA PRO A 419 -6.13 -17.33 15.65
C PRO A 419 -6.38 -16.28 14.57
N GLN A 420 -6.35 -15.00 14.94
CA GLN A 420 -6.58 -13.90 14.00
C GLN A 420 -5.37 -13.70 13.08
N LEU A 421 -4.16 -13.87 13.62
CA LEU A 421 -2.93 -13.83 12.83
C LEU A 421 -2.83 -15.04 11.89
N THR A 422 -3.12 -16.26 12.37
CA THR A 422 -3.08 -17.48 11.55
C THR A 422 -4.05 -17.39 10.36
N GLN A 423 -5.29 -16.97 10.60
CA GLN A 423 -6.29 -16.80 9.54
C GLN A 423 -5.85 -15.76 8.49
N LEU A 424 -5.23 -14.67 8.95
CA LEU A 424 -4.71 -13.62 8.08
C LEU A 424 -3.53 -14.11 7.21
N ILE A 425 -2.58 -14.84 7.81
CA ILE A 425 -1.46 -15.46 7.07
C ILE A 425 -1.98 -16.38 5.97
N GLU A 426 -2.94 -17.24 6.30
CA GLU A 426 -3.49 -18.21 5.36
C GLU A 426 -4.23 -17.53 4.20
N HIS A 427 -5.06 -16.52 4.49
CA HIS A 427 -5.76 -15.74 3.47
C HIS A 427 -4.79 -15.10 2.48
N ILE A 428 -3.69 -14.54 2.96
CA ILE A 428 -2.69 -13.90 2.10
C ILE A 428 -1.89 -14.92 1.31
N ARG A 429 -1.48 -16.04 1.91
CA ARG A 429 -0.83 -17.14 1.17
C ARG A 429 -1.70 -17.64 0.03
N GLN A 430 -3.01 -17.72 0.24
CA GLN A 430 -3.98 -18.05 -0.80
C GLN A 430 -4.08 -16.95 -1.87
N ALA A 431 -4.04 -15.66 -1.48
CA ALA A 431 -4.16 -14.54 -2.40
C ALA A 431 -2.87 -14.23 -3.20
N THR A 432 -1.68 -14.64 -2.72
CA THR A 432 -0.38 -14.30 -3.32
C THR A 432 0.42 -15.56 -3.65
N GLN A 433 -0.10 -16.40 -4.56
CA GLN A 433 0.58 -17.60 -5.02
C GLN A 433 1.46 -17.35 -6.24
N GLY A 434 2.72 -17.76 -6.20
CA GLY A 434 3.63 -17.58 -7.33
C GLY A 434 4.93 -18.37 -7.21
N PRO A 435 5.68 -18.49 -8.32
CA PRO A 435 6.91 -19.28 -8.39
C PRO A 435 8.09 -18.65 -7.63
N SER A 436 8.06 -17.32 -7.44
CA SER A 436 9.10 -16.57 -6.75
C SER A 436 8.51 -15.60 -5.73
N GLY A 437 9.32 -15.22 -4.74
CA GLY A 437 8.90 -14.25 -3.75
C GLY A 437 8.52 -12.89 -4.34
N LEU A 438 9.27 -12.40 -5.33
CA LEU A 438 8.94 -11.18 -6.07
C LEU A 438 7.60 -11.30 -6.82
N HIS A 439 7.29 -12.47 -7.37
CA HIS A 439 5.99 -12.69 -8.00
C HIS A 439 4.83 -12.53 -6.99
N ARG A 440 4.97 -13.16 -5.82
CA ARG A 440 3.98 -13.05 -4.72
C ARG A 440 3.84 -11.59 -4.24
N MET A 441 4.94 -10.84 -4.20
CA MET A 441 4.93 -9.42 -3.87
C MET A 441 4.18 -8.59 -4.91
N GLY A 442 4.43 -8.82 -6.20
CA GLY A 442 3.72 -8.14 -7.29
C GLY A 442 2.22 -8.39 -7.21
N GLN A 443 1.80 -9.63 -6.96
CA GLN A 443 0.39 -9.98 -6.74
C GLN A 443 -0.20 -9.29 -5.51
N LEU A 444 0.54 -9.20 -4.40
CA LEU A 444 0.07 -8.47 -3.21
C LEU A 444 -0.18 -7.00 -3.55
N MET A 445 0.72 -6.37 -4.31
CA MET A 445 0.54 -4.98 -4.73
C MET A 445 -0.67 -4.80 -5.64
N CYS A 446 -0.89 -5.73 -6.59
CA CYS A 446 -2.10 -5.75 -7.38
C CYS A 446 -3.35 -5.92 -6.49
N TYR A 447 -3.31 -6.80 -5.49
CA TYR A 447 -4.39 -7.01 -4.52
C TYR A 447 -4.68 -5.75 -3.69
N MET A 448 -3.64 -4.99 -3.35
CA MET A 448 -3.75 -3.68 -2.68
C MET A 448 -4.20 -2.55 -3.61
N SER A 449 -4.38 -2.81 -4.91
CA SER A 449 -4.63 -1.80 -5.96
C SER A 449 -3.49 -0.78 -6.12
N GLU A 450 -2.28 -1.13 -5.69
CA GLU A 450 -1.05 -0.34 -5.84
C GLU A 450 -0.39 -0.67 -7.19
N LEU A 451 -1.09 -0.37 -8.28
CA LEU A 451 -0.73 -0.84 -9.64
C LEU A 451 0.64 -0.34 -10.13
N ASP A 452 1.02 0.88 -9.78
CA ASP A 452 2.33 1.44 -10.15
C ASP A 452 3.47 0.70 -9.46
N ARG A 453 3.29 0.32 -8.19
CA ARG A 453 4.28 -0.46 -7.44
C ARG A 453 4.33 -1.91 -7.91
N ALA A 454 3.17 -2.49 -8.24
CA ALA A 454 3.13 -3.81 -8.83
C ALA A 454 3.92 -3.84 -10.15
N GLU A 455 3.74 -2.82 -10.99
CA GLU A 455 4.49 -2.67 -12.24
C GLU A 455 6.00 -2.61 -11.97
N GLU A 456 6.44 -1.80 -11.01
CA GLU A 456 7.84 -1.70 -10.58
C GLU A 456 8.41 -3.07 -10.16
N VAL A 457 7.69 -3.83 -9.32
CA VAL A 457 8.11 -5.18 -8.91
C VAL A 457 8.27 -6.11 -10.10
N TYR A 458 7.31 -6.12 -11.02
CA TYR A 458 7.38 -7.00 -12.19
C TYR A 458 8.44 -6.55 -13.19
N THR A 459 8.72 -5.26 -13.31
CA THR A 459 9.88 -4.76 -14.08
C THR A 459 11.19 -5.23 -13.46
N THR A 460 11.39 -5.10 -12.15
CA THR A 460 12.58 -5.66 -11.49
C THR A 460 12.67 -7.18 -11.65
N LEU A 461 11.55 -7.88 -11.56
CA LEU A 461 11.52 -9.34 -11.76
C LEU A 461 11.92 -9.72 -13.20
N SER A 462 11.58 -8.90 -14.20
CA SER A 462 11.96 -9.13 -15.60
C SER A 462 13.47 -9.09 -15.85
N GLU A 463 14.21 -8.35 -15.03
CA GLU A 463 15.68 -8.26 -15.12
C GLU A 463 16.39 -9.45 -14.47
N ILE A 464 15.67 -10.20 -13.62
CA ILE A 464 16.24 -11.29 -12.80
C ILE A 464 15.89 -12.66 -13.37
N ILE A 465 14.73 -12.80 -14.03
CA ILE A 465 14.32 -14.09 -14.62
C ILE A 465 15.28 -14.46 -15.76
N PRO A 466 15.90 -15.66 -15.73
CA PRO A 466 16.70 -16.15 -16.85
C PRO A 466 15.87 -16.28 -18.13
N ASP A 467 16.47 -15.93 -19.28
CA ASP A 467 15.81 -15.98 -20.59
C ASP A 467 15.28 -17.39 -20.96
N ASP A 468 15.84 -18.44 -20.37
CA ASP A 468 15.43 -19.84 -20.58
C ASP A 468 14.28 -20.30 -19.66
N ASP A 469 13.94 -19.55 -18.60
CA ASP A 469 12.80 -19.85 -17.73
C ASP A 469 11.47 -19.36 -18.35
N ARG A 470 11.03 -20.11 -19.36
CA ARG A 470 9.81 -19.80 -20.12
C ARG A 470 8.55 -19.76 -19.26
N GLN A 471 8.50 -20.54 -18.18
CA GLN A 471 7.34 -20.56 -17.29
C GLN A 471 7.22 -19.24 -16.54
N GLN A 472 8.31 -18.78 -15.89
CA GLN A 472 8.30 -17.50 -15.18
C GLN A 472 8.12 -16.32 -16.12
N LEU A 473 8.75 -16.32 -17.29
CA LEU A 473 8.59 -15.26 -18.29
C LEU A 473 7.14 -15.15 -18.78
N SER A 474 6.48 -16.27 -19.08
CA SER A 474 5.08 -16.23 -19.52
C SER A 474 4.14 -15.69 -18.43
N LEU A 475 4.41 -16.02 -17.17
CA LEU A 475 3.64 -15.58 -16.02
C LEU A 475 3.88 -14.09 -15.72
N LEU A 476 5.13 -13.63 -15.83
CA LEU A 476 5.48 -12.21 -15.77
C LEU A 476 4.70 -11.40 -16.80
N HIS A 477 4.72 -11.82 -18.06
CA HIS A 477 4.00 -11.14 -19.14
C HIS A 477 2.48 -11.16 -18.89
N HIS A 478 1.92 -12.25 -18.37
CA HIS A 478 0.52 -12.30 -17.98
C HIS A 478 0.18 -11.24 -16.93
N GLN A 479 0.99 -11.09 -15.89
CA GLN A 479 0.76 -10.10 -14.83
C GLN A 479 0.92 -8.67 -15.30
N LEU A 480 1.94 -8.39 -16.12
CA LEU A 480 2.10 -7.07 -16.74
C LEU A 480 0.88 -6.75 -17.62
N GLY A 481 0.35 -7.73 -18.36
CA GLY A 481 -0.89 -7.58 -19.12
C GLY A 481 -2.07 -7.19 -18.23
N TYR A 482 -2.20 -7.84 -17.07
CA TYR A 482 -3.23 -7.50 -16.07
C TYR A 482 -3.07 -6.07 -15.55
N ILE A 483 -1.86 -5.70 -15.14
CA ILE A 483 -1.58 -4.37 -14.57
C ILE A 483 -1.87 -3.28 -15.61
N LYS A 484 -1.41 -3.45 -16.85
CA LYS A 484 -1.67 -2.50 -17.94
C LYS A 484 -3.16 -2.36 -18.23
N LYS A 485 -3.91 -3.47 -18.20
CA LYS A 485 -5.37 -3.45 -18.35
C LYS A 485 -6.03 -2.64 -17.25
N GLN A 486 -5.66 -2.85 -15.99
CA GLN A 486 -6.20 -2.07 -14.87
C GLN A 486 -5.83 -0.58 -14.93
N LYS A 487 -4.68 -0.25 -15.52
CA LYS A 487 -4.27 1.14 -15.83
C LYS A 487 -4.94 1.70 -17.10
N ASN A 488 -5.85 0.95 -17.73
CA ASN A 488 -6.53 1.29 -18.97
C ASN A 488 -5.60 1.50 -20.18
N ASP A 489 -4.40 0.89 -20.13
CA ASP A 489 -3.48 0.78 -21.27
C ASP A 489 -3.76 -0.53 -22.01
N LEU A 490 -4.85 -0.54 -22.78
CA LEU A 490 -5.37 -1.73 -23.45
C LEU A 490 -4.39 -2.27 -24.51
N THR A 491 -3.65 -1.39 -25.19
CA THR A 491 -2.68 -1.79 -26.22
C THR A 491 -1.50 -2.54 -25.61
N SER A 492 -0.89 -1.99 -24.55
CA SER A 492 0.19 -2.70 -23.86
C SER A 492 -0.33 -3.97 -23.19
N ALA A 493 -1.54 -3.95 -22.63
CA ALA A 493 -2.15 -5.13 -22.03
C ALA A 493 -2.26 -6.30 -23.02
N LEU A 494 -2.82 -6.03 -24.21
CA LEU A 494 -2.95 -7.03 -25.26
C LEU A 494 -1.58 -7.58 -25.67
N SER A 495 -0.60 -6.71 -25.93
CA SER A 495 0.76 -7.11 -26.32
C SER A 495 1.42 -8.01 -25.26
N HIS A 496 1.24 -7.70 -23.98
CA HIS A 496 1.77 -8.53 -22.89
C HIS A 496 1.08 -9.90 -22.81
N TYR A 497 -0.25 -9.97 -22.99
CA TYR A 497 -0.95 -11.25 -23.01
C TYR A 497 -0.60 -12.10 -24.23
N GLU A 498 -0.44 -11.51 -25.41
CA GLU A 498 0.03 -12.21 -26.62
C GLU A 498 1.43 -12.79 -26.41
N LYS A 499 2.38 -11.99 -25.88
CA LYS A 499 3.71 -12.49 -25.49
C LYS A 499 3.62 -13.65 -24.50
N SER A 500 2.71 -13.58 -23.53
CA SER A 500 2.48 -14.69 -22.59
C SER A 500 2.02 -15.97 -23.31
N LEU A 501 1.09 -15.87 -24.26
CA LEU A 501 0.64 -17.00 -25.07
C LEU A 501 1.74 -17.55 -25.97
N ASP A 502 2.51 -16.68 -26.63
CA ASP A 502 3.62 -17.07 -27.50
C ASP A 502 4.63 -17.89 -26.72
N ILE A 503 5.03 -17.42 -25.53
CA ILE A 503 5.97 -18.15 -24.67
C ILE A 503 5.35 -19.48 -24.20
N LYS A 504 4.07 -19.47 -23.76
CA LYS A 504 3.34 -20.69 -23.35
C LYS A 504 3.29 -21.73 -24.46
N SER A 505 3.08 -21.32 -25.70
CA SER A 505 3.00 -22.22 -26.86
C SER A 505 4.29 -23.02 -27.10
N THR A 506 5.43 -22.55 -26.57
CA THR A 506 6.72 -23.23 -26.73
C THR A 506 6.89 -24.43 -25.79
N TYR A 507 6.05 -24.58 -24.76
CA TYR A 507 6.15 -25.65 -23.76
C TYR A 507 4.81 -26.28 -23.35
N LEU A 508 3.67 -25.69 -23.72
CA LEU A 508 2.34 -26.23 -23.54
C LEU A 508 1.74 -26.66 -24.89
N SER A 509 0.92 -27.70 -24.87
CA SER A 509 0.10 -28.06 -26.03
C SER A 509 -1.02 -27.05 -26.26
N SER A 510 -1.52 -26.93 -27.49
CA SER A 510 -2.61 -25.99 -27.80
C SER A 510 -3.90 -26.24 -27.00
N ASP A 511 -4.17 -27.48 -26.59
CA ASP A 511 -5.35 -27.83 -25.78
C ASP A 511 -5.08 -27.78 -24.25
N ASP A 512 -3.95 -27.20 -23.82
CA ASP A 512 -3.60 -27.12 -22.39
C ASP A 512 -4.49 -26.10 -21.65
N PRO A 513 -5.20 -26.49 -20.57
CA PRO A 513 -6.06 -25.59 -19.80
C PRO A 513 -5.33 -24.36 -19.22
N GLN A 514 -4.01 -24.38 -19.03
CA GLN A 514 -3.24 -23.23 -18.55
C GLN A 514 -3.22 -22.04 -19.53
N LEU A 515 -3.65 -22.24 -20.78
CA LEU A 515 -3.84 -21.18 -21.77
C LEU A 515 -5.14 -20.38 -21.52
N SER A 516 -6.13 -21.00 -20.85
CA SER A 516 -7.47 -20.46 -20.69
C SER A 516 -7.52 -19.08 -20.00
N PRO A 517 -6.82 -18.85 -18.87
CA PRO A 517 -6.81 -17.54 -18.22
C PRO A 517 -6.26 -16.42 -19.10
N THR A 518 -5.21 -16.69 -19.89
CA THR A 518 -4.64 -15.68 -20.79
C THR A 518 -5.61 -15.34 -21.92
N HIS A 519 -6.27 -16.34 -22.53
CA HIS A 519 -7.31 -16.10 -23.53
C HIS A 519 -8.50 -15.29 -22.98
N CYS A 520 -8.93 -15.58 -21.74
CA CYS A 520 -10.01 -14.81 -21.11
C CYS A 520 -9.63 -13.35 -20.92
N ASN A 521 -8.40 -13.09 -20.52
CA ASN A 521 -7.94 -11.72 -20.33
C ASN A 521 -7.77 -10.96 -21.65
N ILE A 522 -7.30 -11.64 -22.71
CA ILE A 522 -7.30 -11.07 -24.07
C ILE A 522 -8.73 -10.71 -24.47
N ALA A 523 -9.69 -11.60 -24.26
CA ALA A 523 -11.08 -11.32 -24.56
C ALA A 523 -11.64 -10.12 -23.78
N CYS A 524 -11.27 -9.96 -22.50
CA CYS A 524 -11.64 -8.78 -21.73
C CYS A 524 -11.07 -7.50 -22.36
N VAL A 525 -9.80 -7.52 -22.79
CA VAL A 525 -9.16 -6.36 -23.44
C VAL A 525 -9.82 -6.05 -24.78
N LEU A 526 -10.12 -7.06 -25.60
CA LEU A 526 -10.81 -6.90 -26.88
C LEU A 526 -12.23 -6.35 -26.70
N GLN A 527 -12.98 -6.85 -25.70
CA GLN A 527 -14.29 -6.33 -25.34
C GLN A 527 -14.21 -4.85 -24.95
N ASP A 528 -13.21 -4.46 -24.13
CA ASP A 528 -12.98 -3.06 -23.74
C ASP A 528 -12.60 -2.18 -24.94
N GLN A 529 -11.91 -2.74 -25.96
CA GLN A 529 -11.60 -2.10 -27.24
C GLN A 529 -12.81 -2.04 -28.19
N GLY A 530 -13.86 -2.83 -27.95
CA GLY A 530 -15.05 -2.95 -28.79
C GLY A 530 -14.99 -4.04 -29.85
N ASP A 531 -13.92 -4.84 -29.90
CA ASP A 531 -13.84 -6.04 -30.75
C ASP A 531 -14.55 -7.22 -30.06
N LEU A 532 -15.87 -7.23 -30.18
CA LEU A 532 -16.74 -8.22 -29.54
C LEU A 532 -16.60 -9.61 -30.20
N ASP A 533 -16.34 -9.67 -31.50
CA ASP A 533 -16.20 -10.94 -32.22
C ASP A 533 -14.89 -11.64 -31.82
N GLY A 534 -13.77 -10.92 -31.79
CA GLY A 534 -12.49 -11.44 -31.31
C GLY A 534 -12.56 -11.85 -29.83
N ALA A 535 -13.24 -11.06 -28.99
CA ALA A 535 -13.46 -11.42 -27.59
C ALA A 535 -14.24 -12.75 -27.44
N LEU A 536 -15.31 -12.92 -28.23
CA LEU A 536 -16.12 -14.13 -28.20
C LEU A 536 -15.34 -15.36 -28.70
N GLU A 537 -14.49 -15.20 -29.71
CA GLU A 537 -13.62 -16.27 -30.22
C GLU A 537 -12.68 -16.79 -29.13
N HIS A 538 -11.95 -15.89 -28.47
CA HIS A 538 -11.03 -16.25 -27.39
C HIS A 538 -11.73 -16.90 -26.19
N LEU A 539 -12.93 -16.43 -25.81
CA LEU A 539 -13.69 -17.04 -24.73
C LEU A 539 -14.24 -18.43 -25.09
N LYS A 540 -14.72 -18.62 -26.33
CA LYS A 540 -15.15 -19.94 -26.82
C LYS A 540 -13.98 -20.92 -26.88
N TYR A 541 -12.79 -20.44 -27.27
CA TYR A 541 -11.56 -21.23 -27.23
C TYR A 541 -11.20 -21.64 -25.80
N ALA A 542 -11.15 -20.68 -24.87
CA ALA A 542 -10.88 -20.92 -23.45
C ALA A 542 -11.87 -21.94 -22.84
N LEU A 543 -13.16 -21.78 -23.09
CA LEU A 543 -14.18 -22.72 -22.64
C LEU A 543 -13.97 -24.13 -23.22
N LYS A 544 -13.62 -24.23 -24.50
CA LYS A 544 -13.38 -25.51 -25.18
C LYS A 544 -12.22 -26.29 -24.54
N ILE A 545 -11.11 -25.62 -24.22
CA ILE A 545 -9.95 -26.28 -23.59
C ILE A 545 -10.26 -26.68 -22.14
N ASP A 546 -10.96 -25.83 -21.38
CA ASP A 546 -11.34 -26.13 -19.98
C ASP A 546 -12.29 -27.34 -19.90
N LEU A 547 -13.25 -27.44 -20.82
CA LEU A 547 -14.17 -28.59 -20.90
C LEU A 547 -13.47 -29.91 -21.25
N ARG A 548 -12.33 -29.85 -21.93
CA ARG A 548 -11.53 -31.02 -22.35
C ARG A 548 -10.47 -31.41 -21.34
N ALA A 549 -10.24 -30.60 -20.30
CA ALA A 549 -9.26 -30.86 -19.27
C ALA A 549 -9.53 -32.23 -18.60
N PRO A 550 -8.50 -33.00 -18.21
CA PRO A 550 -8.68 -34.26 -17.48
C PRO A 550 -9.43 -34.09 -16.15
N LYS A 551 -9.29 -32.92 -15.52
CA LYS A 551 -10.01 -32.50 -14.31
C LYS A 551 -10.58 -31.09 -14.55
N PRO A 552 -11.75 -30.97 -15.18
CA PRO A 552 -12.31 -29.67 -15.52
C PRO A 552 -12.61 -28.86 -14.27
N ASP A 553 -12.05 -27.66 -14.21
CA ASP A 553 -12.36 -26.67 -13.22
C ASP A 553 -13.77 -26.11 -13.47
N GLN A 554 -14.74 -26.63 -12.74
CA GLN A 554 -16.14 -26.25 -12.88
C GLN A 554 -16.35 -24.76 -12.61
N LEU A 555 -15.66 -24.17 -11.62
CA LEU A 555 -15.83 -22.76 -11.30
C LEU A 555 -15.14 -21.86 -12.31
N GLY A 556 -14.00 -22.28 -12.86
CA GLY A 556 -13.39 -21.67 -14.04
C GLY A 556 -14.35 -21.65 -15.24
N ILE A 557 -14.98 -22.78 -15.54
CA ILE A 557 -15.98 -22.91 -16.62
C ILE A 557 -17.19 -21.98 -16.40
N ALA A 558 -17.70 -21.89 -15.18
CA ALA A 558 -18.78 -20.95 -14.85
C ALA A 558 -18.39 -19.49 -15.13
N THR A 559 -17.14 -19.12 -14.80
CA THR A 559 -16.57 -17.81 -15.15
C THR A 559 -16.50 -17.58 -16.66
N ARG A 560 -16.12 -18.60 -17.44
CA ARG A 560 -16.13 -18.52 -18.93
C ARG A 560 -17.53 -18.23 -19.45
N TYR A 561 -18.54 -18.96 -18.98
CA TYR A 561 -19.93 -18.76 -19.38
C TYR A 561 -20.44 -17.36 -19.03
N ASN A 562 -20.10 -16.85 -17.84
CA ASN A 562 -20.43 -15.46 -17.48
C ASN A 562 -19.76 -14.43 -18.41
N ASN A 563 -18.48 -14.61 -18.74
CA ASN A 563 -17.77 -13.71 -19.65
C ASN A 563 -18.34 -13.79 -21.08
N ILE A 564 -18.67 -14.99 -21.57
CA ILE A 564 -19.34 -15.20 -22.86
C ILE A 564 -20.70 -14.49 -22.87
N GLY A 565 -21.50 -14.67 -21.82
CA GLY A 565 -22.77 -13.96 -21.65
C GLY A 565 -22.59 -12.44 -21.71
N SER A 566 -21.56 -11.90 -21.04
CA SER A 566 -21.28 -10.46 -21.10
C SER A 566 -20.98 -9.96 -22.51
N VAL A 567 -20.17 -10.68 -23.28
CA VAL A 567 -19.82 -10.28 -24.66
C VAL A 567 -21.05 -10.38 -25.58
N LEU A 568 -21.83 -11.46 -25.46
CA LEU A 568 -23.07 -11.63 -26.21
C LEU A 568 -24.10 -10.54 -25.88
N GLU A 569 -24.16 -10.10 -24.63
CA GLU A 569 -25.04 -9.01 -24.21
C GLU A 569 -24.65 -7.69 -24.88
N ASP A 570 -23.36 -7.41 -25.00
CA ASP A 570 -22.83 -6.22 -25.69
C ASP A 570 -23.07 -6.28 -27.20
N GLN A 571 -23.12 -7.48 -27.78
CA GLN A 571 -23.56 -7.70 -29.17
C GLN A 571 -25.09 -7.56 -29.35
N GLY A 572 -25.86 -7.58 -28.27
CA GLY A 572 -27.33 -7.56 -28.30
C GLY A 572 -27.99 -8.94 -28.49
N ASN A 573 -27.22 -10.03 -28.39
CA ASN A 573 -27.69 -11.41 -28.55
C ASN A 573 -28.30 -11.94 -27.24
N TYR A 574 -29.48 -11.43 -26.87
CA TYR A 574 -30.07 -11.66 -25.55
C TYR A 574 -30.44 -13.13 -25.25
N GLU A 575 -30.89 -13.90 -26.25
CA GLU A 575 -31.23 -15.33 -26.06
C GLU A 575 -29.99 -16.17 -25.71
N GLU A 576 -28.91 -16.02 -26.48
CA GLU A 576 -27.65 -16.73 -26.21
C GLU A 576 -26.97 -16.24 -24.91
N THR A 577 -27.16 -14.96 -24.57
CA THR A 577 -26.72 -14.38 -23.29
C THR A 577 -27.38 -15.11 -22.12
N LEU A 578 -28.71 -15.30 -22.18
CA LEU A 578 -29.47 -15.97 -21.12
C LEU A 578 -28.96 -17.40 -20.91
N ILE A 579 -28.83 -18.17 -22.00
CA ILE A 579 -28.30 -19.54 -21.96
C ILE A 579 -26.92 -19.58 -21.30
N SER A 580 -26.05 -18.62 -21.61
CA SER A 580 -24.71 -18.55 -21.05
C SER A 580 -24.74 -18.25 -19.55
N TYR A 581 -25.52 -17.27 -19.10
CA TYR A 581 -25.65 -16.98 -17.67
C TYR A 581 -26.35 -18.09 -16.88
N GLU A 582 -27.35 -18.76 -17.45
CA GLU A 582 -28.01 -19.91 -16.81
C GLU A 582 -27.05 -21.07 -16.60
N ARG A 583 -26.20 -21.40 -17.59
CA ARG A 583 -25.15 -22.41 -17.43
C ARG A 583 -24.14 -22.05 -16.34
N ALA A 584 -23.73 -20.79 -16.28
CA ALA A 584 -22.84 -20.32 -15.21
C ALA A 584 -23.50 -20.50 -13.83
N LEU A 585 -24.76 -20.10 -13.72
CA LEU A 585 -25.54 -20.18 -12.49
C LEU A 585 -25.75 -21.63 -12.03
N GLU A 586 -26.10 -22.53 -12.95
CA GLU A 586 -26.27 -23.96 -12.66
C GLU A 586 -25.01 -24.56 -12.03
N ILE A 587 -23.84 -24.28 -12.61
CA ILE A 587 -22.56 -24.75 -12.08
C ILE A 587 -22.27 -24.13 -10.72
N GLN A 588 -22.47 -22.81 -10.56
CA GLN A 588 -22.22 -22.13 -9.29
C GLN A 588 -23.12 -22.67 -8.16
N ILE A 589 -24.41 -22.85 -8.40
CA ILE A 589 -25.34 -23.41 -7.39
C ILE A 589 -24.97 -24.85 -7.02
N ALA A 590 -24.46 -25.64 -7.97
CA ALA A 590 -24.01 -27.00 -7.71
C ALA A 590 -22.69 -27.09 -6.93
N ARG A 591 -21.87 -26.03 -6.92
CA ARG A 591 -20.50 -26.05 -6.40
C ARG A 591 -20.23 -25.09 -5.24
N LEU A 592 -21.08 -24.11 -5.04
CA LEU A 592 -20.92 -23.06 -4.03
C LEU A 592 -22.12 -23.05 -3.08
N PRO A 593 -21.94 -22.58 -1.83
CA PRO A 593 -23.07 -22.24 -0.98
C PRO A 593 -23.98 -21.22 -1.67
N LEU A 594 -25.30 -21.35 -1.50
CA LEU A 594 -26.28 -20.43 -2.09
C LEU A 594 -26.04 -18.95 -1.73
N GLN A 595 -25.41 -18.70 -0.59
CA GLN A 595 -25.03 -17.36 -0.12
C GLN A 595 -23.67 -16.89 -0.68
N ASN A 596 -23.18 -17.43 -1.79
CA ASN A 596 -21.91 -16.98 -2.37
C ASN A 596 -22.09 -15.70 -3.22
N PRO A 597 -21.25 -14.65 -3.03
CA PRO A 597 -21.32 -13.41 -3.83
C PRO A 597 -21.23 -13.60 -5.36
N SER A 598 -20.58 -14.66 -5.85
CA SER A 598 -20.54 -14.96 -7.29
C SER A 598 -21.89 -15.38 -7.85
N VAL A 599 -22.70 -16.12 -7.07
CA VAL A 599 -24.08 -16.48 -7.41
C VAL A 599 -24.94 -15.22 -7.51
N ALA A 600 -24.77 -14.29 -6.57
CA ALA A 600 -25.48 -13.02 -6.59
C ALA A 600 -25.11 -12.15 -7.80
N THR A 601 -23.84 -12.15 -8.19
CA THR A 601 -23.40 -11.46 -9.42
C THR A 601 -24.08 -12.02 -10.67
N THR A 602 -24.17 -13.35 -10.80
CA THR A 602 -24.84 -13.97 -11.94
C THR A 602 -26.36 -13.73 -11.90
N TYR A 603 -27.01 -13.77 -10.73
CA TYR A 603 -28.41 -13.35 -10.61
C TYR A 603 -28.63 -11.90 -11.03
N ASN A 604 -27.74 -10.99 -10.67
CA ASN A 604 -27.83 -9.59 -11.07
C ASN A 604 -27.77 -9.43 -12.59
N ASN A 605 -26.87 -10.17 -13.25
CA ASN A 605 -26.71 -10.11 -14.71
C ASN A 605 -27.95 -10.68 -15.43
N ILE A 606 -28.51 -11.78 -14.93
CA ILE A 606 -29.77 -12.33 -15.44
C ILE A 606 -30.93 -11.34 -15.24
N GLY A 607 -31.03 -10.71 -14.07
CA GLY A 607 -32.06 -9.70 -13.81
C GLY A 607 -31.96 -8.50 -14.75
N LEU A 608 -30.73 -8.06 -15.06
CA LEU A 608 -30.49 -7.00 -16.05
C LEU A 608 -30.92 -7.41 -17.46
N LEU A 609 -30.66 -8.65 -17.85
CA LEU A 609 -31.08 -9.17 -19.14
C LEU A 609 -32.61 -9.19 -19.29
N TYR A 610 -33.32 -9.72 -18.28
CA TYR A 610 -34.79 -9.70 -18.27
C TYR A 610 -35.35 -8.29 -18.38
N ARG A 611 -34.74 -7.33 -17.67
CA ARG A 611 -35.14 -5.92 -17.76
C ARG A 611 -34.93 -5.35 -19.16
N LYS A 612 -33.80 -5.64 -19.81
CA LYS A 612 -33.53 -5.24 -21.21
C LYS A 612 -34.53 -5.87 -22.20
N MET A 613 -34.98 -7.09 -21.92
CA MET A 613 -36.02 -7.77 -22.70
C MET A 613 -37.44 -7.26 -22.39
N GLY A 614 -37.61 -6.38 -21.40
CA GLY A 614 -38.89 -5.82 -20.99
C GLY A 614 -39.65 -6.66 -19.94
N ASP A 615 -39.12 -7.80 -19.49
CA ASP A 615 -39.70 -8.59 -18.41
C ASP A 615 -39.22 -8.07 -17.04
N ASN A 616 -39.83 -6.95 -16.64
CA ASN A 616 -39.50 -6.30 -15.37
C ASN A 616 -39.89 -7.15 -14.14
N THR A 617 -40.86 -8.05 -14.28
CA THR A 617 -41.28 -8.98 -13.23
C THR A 617 -40.21 -10.01 -12.91
N SER A 618 -39.64 -10.67 -13.92
CA SER A 618 -38.52 -11.60 -13.73
C SER A 618 -37.29 -10.84 -13.25
N ALA A 619 -36.99 -9.67 -13.83
CA ALA A 619 -35.89 -8.82 -13.39
C ALA A 619 -35.95 -8.49 -11.90
N LEU A 620 -37.12 -8.08 -11.40
CA LEU A 620 -37.34 -7.78 -9.98
C LEU A 620 -37.02 -8.99 -9.09
N SER A 621 -37.50 -10.18 -9.46
CA SER A 621 -37.23 -11.43 -8.72
C SER A 621 -35.73 -11.74 -8.62
N PHE A 622 -34.99 -11.59 -9.71
CA PHE A 622 -33.54 -11.82 -9.73
C PHE A 622 -32.75 -10.76 -8.94
N TYR A 623 -33.14 -9.48 -9.02
CA TYR A 623 -32.53 -8.43 -8.21
C TYR A 623 -32.81 -8.57 -6.72
N GLN A 624 -33.98 -9.07 -6.33
CA GLN A 624 -34.28 -9.39 -4.93
C GLN A 624 -33.34 -10.49 -4.39
N LYS A 625 -33.17 -11.59 -5.14
CA LYS A 625 -32.22 -12.66 -4.78
C LYS A 625 -30.78 -12.15 -4.66
N THR A 626 -30.37 -11.29 -5.59
CA THR A 626 -29.05 -10.63 -5.56
C THR A 626 -28.87 -9.85 -4.27
N LEU A 627 -29.84 -9.00 -3.93
CA LEU A 627 -29.76 -8.12 -2.78
C LEU A 627 -29.78 -8.91 -1.46
N GLU A 628 -30.59 -9.96 -1.35
CA GLU A 628 -30.63 -10.84 -0.17
C GLU A 628 -29.25 -11.45 0.13
N ILE A 629 -28.56 -11.95 -0.91
CA ILE A 629 -27.24 -12.55 -0.74
C ILE A 629 -26.21 -11.47 -0.37
N PHE A 630 -26.19 -10.34 -1.08
CA PHE A 630 -25.21 -9.28 -0.81
C PHE A 630 -25.40 -8.61 0.56
N GLU A 631 -26.63 -8.41 1.03
CA GLU A 631 -26.90 -7.84 2.36
C GLU A 631 -26.42 -8.76 3.49
N ARG A 632 -26.39 -10.09 3.26
CA ARG A 632 -25.87 -11.07 4.24
C ARG A 632 -24.36 -11.25 4.20
N THR A 633 -23.71 -10.93 3.08
CA THR A 633 -22.32 -11.36 2.81
C THR A 633 -21.33 -10.20 2.72
N LEU A 634 -21.80 -9.00 2.37
CA LEU A 634 -20.96 -7.83 2.14
C LEU A 634 -21.11 -6.79 3.25
N PRO A 635 -20.05 -6.00 3.53
CA PRO A 635 -20.16 -4.86 4.45
C PRO A 635 -21.23 -3.86 3.97
N ALA A 636 -21.90 -3.18 4.91
CA ALA A 636 -23.04 -2.30 4.64
C ALA A 636 -22.79 -1.18 3.60
N HIS A 637 -21.53 -0.79 3.37
CA HIS A 637 -21.13 0.24 2.41
C HIS A 637 -20.38 -0.31 1.18
N HIS A 638 -20.53 -1.60 0.89
CA HIS A 638 -19.90 -2.21 -0.28
C HIS A 638 -20.48 -1.67 -1.59
N PRO A 639 -19.65 -1.33 -2.61
CA PRO A 639 -20.13 -0.79 -3.89
C PRO A 639 -21.17 -1.67 -4.60
N SER A 640 -21.06 -3.01 -4.49
CA SER A 640 -22.04 -3.94 -5.07
C SER A 640 -23.45 -3.75 -4.51
N LEU A 641 -23.60 -3.42 -3.22
CA LEU A 641 -24.91 -3.10 -2.63
C LEU A 641 -25.51 -1.83 -3.25
N ALA A 642 -24.68 -0.82 -3.53
CA ALA A 642 -25.14 0.37 -4.23
C ALA A 642 -25.60 0.08 -5.67
N VAL A 643 -24.93 -0.85 -6.36
CA VAL A 643 -25.35 -1.28 -7.71
C VAL A 643 -26.67 -2.05 -7.63
N SER A 644 -26.80 -3.02 -6.72
CA SER A 644 -28.03 -3.82 -6.59
C SER A 644 -29.23 -2.98 -6.18
N HIS A 645 -29.07 -2.04 -5.24
CA HIS A 645 -30.15 -1.09 -4.91
C HIS A 645 -30.49 -0.17 -6.08
N HIS A 646 -29.51 0.28 -6.87
CA HIS A 646 -29.79 1.08 -8.06
C HIS A 646 -30.59 0.28 -9.09
N ASN A 647 -30.21 -0.97 -9.37
CA ASN A 647 -30.92 -1.86 -10.27
C ASN A 647 -32.36 -2.14 -9.79
N MET A 648 -32.54 -2.36 -8.48
CA MET A 648 -33.86 -2.44 -7.85
C MET A 648 -34.69 -1.17 -8.07
N ALA A 649 -34.09 0.01 -7.90
CA ALA A 649 -34.79 1.28 -8.11
C ALA A 649 -35.26 1.41 -9.56
N MET A 650 -34.41 1.05 -10.52
CA MET A 650 -34.76 1.11 -11.94
C MET A 650 -35.90 0.17 -12.30
N VAL A 651 -35.84 -1.10 -11.90
CA VAL A 651 -36.92 -2.05 -12.23
C VAL A 651 -38.24 -1.70 -11.55
N LEU A 652 -38.19 -1.18 -10.31
CA LEU A 652 -39.39 -0.73 -9.60
C LEU A 652 -40.02 0.49 -10.25
N PHE A 653 -39.19 1.40 -10.78
CA PHE A 653 -39.68 2.53 -11.57
C PHE A 653 -40.34 2.06 -12.88
N ASP A 654 -39.73 1.12 -13.58
CA ASP A 654 -40.27 0.52 -14.80
C ASP A 654 -41.58 -0.27 -14.55
N LEU A 655 -41.82 -0.71 -13.31
CA LEU A 655 -43.08 -1.32 -12.82
C LEU A 655 -44.08 -0.30 -12.25
N HIS A 656 -43.81 1.01 -12.37
CA HIS A 656 -44.62 2.10 -11.81
C HIS A 656 -44.73 2.11 -10.27
N GLU A 657 -43.80 1.48 -9.57
CA GLU A 657 -43.69 1.49 -8.11
C GLU A 657 -42.78 2.64 -7.61
N THR A 658 -43.02 3.87 -8.07
CA THR A 658 -42.14 5.04 -7.86
C THR A 658 -41.75 5.28 -6.39
N LYS A 659 -42.68 5.08 -5.45
CA LYS A 659 -42.38 5.22 -4.01
C LYS A 659 -41.30 4.24 -3.53
N LYS A 660 -41.34 2.97 -3.97
CA LYS A 660 -40.32 1.98 -3.61
C LYS A 660 -39.02 2.24 -4.36
N ALA A 661 -39.09 2.70 -5.62
CA ALA A 661 -37.92 3.07 -6.40
C ALA A 661 -37.09 4.17 -5.71
N ILE A 662 -37.74 5.22 -5.18
CA ILE A 662 -37.09 6.30 -4.44
C ILE A 662 -36.30 5.78 -3.24
N VAL A 663 -36.88 4.87 -2.45
CA VAL A 663 -36.22 4.27 -1.27
C VAL A 663 -34.94 3.54 -1.66
N HIS A 664 -34.98 2.75 -2.72
CA HIS A 664 -33.80 2.03 -3.21
C HIS A 664 -32.76 2.96 -3.83
N ALA A 665 -33.17 4.00 -4.57
CA ALA A 665 -32.27 5.00 -5.12
C ALA A 665 -31.55 5.80 -4.01
N GLU A 666 -32.23 6.11 -2.92
CA GLU A 666 -31.65 6.76 -1.75
C GLU A 666 -30.58 5.89 -1.08
N LYS A 667 -30.86 4.59 -0.86
CA LYS A 667 -29.88 3.65 -0.31
C LYS A 667 -28.65 3.55 -1.20
N ALA A 668 -28.84 3.42 -2.51
CA ALA A 668 -27.73 3.37 -3.48
C ALA A 668 -26.87 4.64 -3.43
N LEU A 669 -27.50 5.82 -3.37
CA LEU A 669 -26.83 7.11 -3.26
C LEU A 669 -26.03 7.23 -1.96
N ASN A 670 -26.62 6.88 -0.81
CA ASN A 670 -25.97 6.97 0.49
C ASN A 670 -24.73 6.07 0.59
N ILE A 671 -24.83 4.82 0.13
CA ILE A 671 -23.67 3.93 0.05
C ILE A 671 -22.59 4.55 -0.85
N THR A 672 -22.96 5.04 -2.04
CA THR A 672 -22.00 5.62 -2.99
C THR A 672 -21.29 6.87 -2.44
N ARG A 673 -22.02 7.74 -1.74
CA ARG A 673 -21.45 8.91 -1.05
C ARG A 673 -20.44 8.51 0.01
N HIS A 674 -20.75 7.48 0.79
CA HIS A 674 -19.82 6.96 1.79
C HIS A 674 -18.57 6.35 1.14
N THR A 675 -18.72 5.59 0.06
CA THR A 675 -17.57 4.91 -0.59
C THR A 675 -16.67 5.86 -1.37
N PHE A 676 -17.24 6.78 -2.16
CA PHE A 676 -16.48 7.57 -3.14
C PHE A 676 -16.49 9.08 -2.87
N GLY A 677 -17.22 9.54 -1.86
CA GLY A 677 -17.42 10.96 -1.60
C GLY A 677 -18.44 11.63 -2.52
N HIS A 678 -18.72 12.90 -2.24
CA HIS A 678 -19.79 13.66 -2.90
C HIS A 678 -19.47 14.06 -4.35
N THR A 679 -18.20 14.26 -4.68
CA THR A 679 -17.76 14.79 -5.97
C THR A 679 -17.53 13.72 -7.03
N HIS A 680 -17.60 12.43 -6.67
CA HIS A 680 -17.36 11.34 -7.60
C HIS A 680 -18.46 11.26 -8.69
N PRO A 681 -18.13 11.02 -9.97
CA PRO A 681 -19.11 10.98 -11.06
C PRO A 681 -20.27 10.01 -10.82
N ASN A 682 -20.02 8.83 -10.23
CA ASN A 682 -21.09 7.89 -9.89
C ASN A 682 -22.03 8.42 -8.79
N THR A 683 -21.51 9.19 -7.84
CA THR A 683 -22.33 9.85 -6.82
C THR A 683 -23.23 10.89 -7.47
N GLN A 684 -22.70 11.68 -8.40
CA GLN A 684 -23.47 12.68 -9.15
C GLN A 684 -24.55 12.03 -10.04
N ARG A 685 -24.23 10.94 -10.74
CA ARG A 685 -25.21 10.19 -11.55
C ARG A 685 -26.35 9.64 -10.70
N ARG A 686 -26.03 9.00 -9.57
CA ARG A 686 -27.04 8.46 -8.64
C ARG A 686 -27.86 9.58 -7.98
N GLN A 687 -27.25 10.72 -7.70
CA GLN A 687 -27.95 11.92 -7.23
C GLN A 687 -28.97 12.39 -8.26
N ALA A 688 -28.54 12.58 -9.52
CA ALA A 688 -29.41 13.03 -10.60
C ALA A 688 -30.59 12.08 -10.80
N TYR A 689 -30.34 10.76 -10.79
CA TYR A 689 -31.39 9.75 -10.90
C TYR A 689 -32.36 9.78 -9.71
N PHE A 690 -31.86 9.92 -8.49
CA PHE A 690 -32.71 10.08 -7.30
C PHE A 690 -33.60 11.33 -7.37
N ASP A 691 -33.03 12.46 -7.81
CA ASP A 691 -33.78 13.71 -7.97
C ASP A 691 -34.84 13.62 -9.08
N GLU A 692 -34.54 12.90 -10.17
CA GLU A 692 -35.50 12.59 -11.24
C GLU A 692 -36.68 11.76 -10.71
N LEU A 693 -36.42 10.71 -9.93
CA LEU A 693 -37.47 9.90 -9.31
C LEU A 693 -38.33 10.71 -8.34
N ARG A 694 -37.76 11.66 -7.60
CA ARG A 694 -38.55 12.53 -6.71
C ARG A 694 -39.44 13.52 -7.45
N ARG A 695 -39.05 13.94 -8.66
CA ARG A 695 -39.87 14.84 -9.49
C ARG A 695 -41.01 14.12 -10.20
N SER A 696 -40.92 12.80 -10.37
CA SER A 696 -41.97 11.98 -11.01
C SER A 696 -43.04 11.48 -10.03
N LEU A 697 -42.89 11.78 -8.74
CA LEU A 697 -43.87 11.53 -7.67
C LEU A 697 -44.69 12.79 -7.42
#